data_AF-A0A2G3J8V7-F1
#
_entry.id   AF-A0A2G3J8V7-F1
#
_cell.length_a   1.000
_cell.length_b   1.000
_cell.length_c   1.000
_cell.angle_alpha   90.00
_cell.angle_beta   90.00
_cell.angle_gamma   90.00
#
_symmetry.space_group_name_H-M   'P 1'
#
loop_
_entity.id
_entity.type
_entity.pdbx_description
1 polymer ?
#
loop_
_entity_poly.entity_id
_entity_poly.type
_entity_poly.pdbx_seq_one_letter_code
_entity_poly.pdbx_strand_id
1 'polypeptide(L)'
;MMLHLHICGLVNHLLRRHNMEQENSIGKIVTFYSFKGGVGRTMAVANLAFLAALNGKRVLVMDWDLEAPGLAYYFRGLLNSAETRALGDAPGVLDILSEWSATIDKAVSEEEVSALQQRFEAGSVFKDCVRTLIEAEMSADLLPATAALDIISAGSNRVTAITSAGDLPYEEALAQFSWADFFDKYAGGFALEQLRLWAKKNYDFVLIDSRTGLSDIAGVCTMQLPDSVALCFALNQQNIDGIAKVSAAIRSKRKDAVIQRAIPMRVAQRDSADGSDAQARALSALSHIGGGISADIKADMAMLSIKLVDDLPFYETLAPFLANDPELDPLTLNYLRLGKHLLDSSFSIPAFNSEILKKIQQRLLPSNATIEYINSLRSADPVRAIDELSQFIDAAYDTAVNGGVLEEIYLHALLEVGIDISEQYSIEDNFYIKLEKTLETICVLYKKEPVKWKEFIVSEIQLVIEYSMMHLPANDVRKWFCELDNILVNEVSTASRLKRMNYLRSSAQISLDINDGDALNDSVCRINNIYQSFISEEVVLAPAEKNAMLASIVDVQLLLGNIALKNNDIAKARECYENGLSLFPSLDLIETDTDLGRLCFRLHYQLTKLPILTKLEAAQHASKAVRFSGRLFRFNFFELANFVLQASDSPEVILDFCESFVSVAESNTPFLLSQYLLGTTSNREVNFIDVISEFAKVLIVINTERANIVLRGLLQLLSDAFDFLIRRKIIRELRDKLSFQLNELSIILGEAGISMGDFSGLAKAQNAYSGAFSSDDSSMNAE
;
A
#
# COMPACT_ATOMS: atom_id res chain seq x y z
N MET A 1 18.20 -26.32 56.16
CA MET A 1 17.58 -27.66 56.31
C MET A 1 16.51 -27.73 57.42
N MET A 2 16.75 -27.23 58.65
CA MET A 2 15.71 -27.16 59.70
C MET A 2 14.58 -26.13 59.42
N LEU A 3 14.90 -24.98 58.82
CA LEU A 3 13.91 -23.98 58.34
C LEU A 3 12.97 -24.56 57.26
N HIS A 4 13.55 -25.34 56.34
CA HIS A 4 12.89 -25.94 55.18
C HIS A 4 11.84 -27.01 55.59
N LEU A 5 12.10 -27.76 56.67
CA LEU A 5 11.16 -28.74 57.22
C LEU A 5 10.02 -28.10 58.03
N HIS A 6 10.25 -26.93 58.64
CA HIS A 6 9.21 -26.21 59.40
C HIS A 6 8.20 -25.50 58.48
N ILE A 7 8.68 -24.93 57.37
CA ILE A 7 7.84 -24.22 56.37
C ILE A 7 6.92 -25.22 55.63
N CYS A 8 7.42 -26.38 55.21
CA CYS A 8 6.60 -27.45 54.58
C CYS A 8 5.51 -28.02 55.52
N GLY A 9 5.74 -28.02 56.84
CA GLY A 9 4.77 -28.47 57.83
C GLY A 9 3.65 -27.45 58.09
N LEU A 10 3.98 -26.16 58.12
CA LEU A 10 3.02 -25.07 58.38
C LEU A 10 2.09 -24.84 57.18
N VAL A 11 2.62 -24.94 55.95
CA VAL A 11 1.84 -24.80 54.70
C VAL A 11 0.78 -25.89 54.57
N ASN A 12 1.12 -27.15 54.88
CA ASN A 12 0.17 -28.26 54.88
C ASN A 12 -0.94 -28.14 55.94
N HIS A 13 -0.67 -27.44 57.05
CA HIS A 13 -1.64 -27.23 58.12
C HIS A 13 -2.60 -26.07 57.83
N LEU A 14 -2.14 -25.02 57.15
CA LEU A 14 -2.96 -23.86 56.75
C LEU A 14 -3.89 -24.17 55.56
N LEU A 15 -3.45 -25.01 54.60
CA LEU A 15 -4.27 -25.50 53.48
C LEU A 15 -5.57 -26.22 53.92
N ARG A 16 -5.63 -26.75 55.14
CA ARG A 16 -6.83 -27.42 55.67
C ARG A 16 -7.83 -26.48 56.35
N ARG A 17 -7.43 -25.28 56.76
CA ARG A 17 -8.25 -24.38 57.58
C ARG A 17 -9.03 -23.35 56.75
N HIS A 18 -8.61 -23.08 55.51
CA HIS A 18 -9.23 -22.05 54.65
C HIS A 18 -10.45 -22.54 53.83
N ASN A 19 -10.90 -23.78 54.05
CA ASN A 19 -12.02 -24.40 53.31
C ASN A 19 -13.41 -24.18 53.92
N MET A 20 -13.54 -23.29 54.90
CA MET A 20 -14.82 -22.99 55.56
C MET A 20 -14.87 -21.48 55.77
N GLU A 21 -15.68 -20.78 54.97
CA GLU A 21 -16.19 -19.40 55.10
C GLU A 21 -15.91 -18.51 53.87
N GLN A 22 -16.82 -18.56 52.89
CA GLN A 22 -17.51 -17.41 52.26
C GLN A 22 -18.23 -17.85 50.96
N GLU A 23 -19.54 -18.12 51.06
CA GLU A 23 -20.43 -18.32 49.92
C GLU A 23 -20.85 -16.95 49.33
N ASN A 24 -19.97 -16.36 48.53
CA ASN A 24 -20.34 -15.49 47.41
C ASN A 24 -19.76 -16.16 46.16
N SER A 25 -20.53 -16.30 45.08
CA SER A 25 -20.22 -17.22 43.97
C SER A 25 -18.77 -17.13 43.49
N ILE A 26 -17.96 -18.09 43.91
CA ILE A 26 -16.54 -18.17 43.57
C ILE A 26 -16.45 -18.48 42.06
N GLY A 27 -15.61 -17.75 41.32
CA GLY A 27 -15.39 -17.97 39.89
C GLY A 27 -15.00 -19.42 39.55
N LYS A 28 -15.25 -19.85 38.31
CA LYS A 28 -15.04 -21.24 37.86
C LYS A 28 -13.81 -21.34 36.95
N ILE A 29 -12.86 -22.21 37.28
CA ILE A 29 -11.72 -22.52 36.40
C ILE A 29 -12.01 -23.75 35.55
N VAL A 30 -11.96 -23.58 34.23
CA VAL A 30 -12.15 -24.64 33.24
C VAL A 30 -10.90 -24.77 32.39
N THR A 31 -10.22 -25.92 32.49
CA THR A 31 -9.10 -26.21 31.61
C THR A 31 -9.56 -27.01 30.41
N PHE A 32 -9.24 -26.51 29.23
CA PHE A 32 -9.37 -27.24 27.99
C PHE A 32 -8.10 -28.06 27.79
N TYR A 33 -8.25 -29.37 27.62
CA TYR A 33 -7.14 -30.30 27.46
C TYR A 33 -7.34 -31.21 26.26
N SER A 34 -6.27 -31.51 25.53
CA SER A 34 -6.28 -32.51 24.47
C SER A 34 -5.00 -33.33 24.46
N PHE A 35 -5.10 -34.61 24.10
CA PHE A 35 -3.93 -35.50 24.05
C PHE A 35 -3.01 -35.19 22.87
N LYS A 36 -3.57 -34.75 21.73
CA LYS A 36 -2.84 -34.35 20.53
C LYS A 36 -3.25 -32.95 20.08
N GLY A 37 -2.30 -32.25 19.45
CA GLY A 37 -2.54 -30.96 18.80
C GLY A 37 -3.49 -31.04 17.61
N GLY A 38 -3.99 -29.88 17.18
CA GLY A 38 -4.83 -29.75 15.99
C GLY A 38 -6.30 -30.15 16.15
N VAL A 39 -6.78 -30.41 17.38
CA VAL A 39 -8.20 -30.76 17.61
C VAL A 39 -9.14 -29.56 17.71
N GLY A 40 -8.63 -28.32 17.74
CA GLY A 40 -9.45 -27.09 17.85
C GLY A 40 -9.71 -26.61 19.28
N ARG A 41 -8.84 -26.98 20.23
CA ARG A 41 -8.93 -26.62 21.65
C ARG A 41 -8.83 -25.11 21.89
N THR A 42 -7.76 -24.48 21.41
CA THR A 42 -7.50 -23.03 21.54
C THR A 42 -8.64 -22.22 20.94
N MET A 43 -9.15 -22.63 19.77
CA MET A 43 -10.32 -22.01 19.14
C MET A 43 -11.55 -22.06 20.05
N ALA A 44 -11.80 -23.19 20.72
CA ALA A 44 -12.92 -23.32 21.65
C ALA A 44 -12.76 -22.41 22.88
N VAL A 45 -11.56 -22.29 23.43
CA VAL A 45 -11.25 -21.35 24.53
C VAL A 45 -11.54 -19.92 24.10
N ALA A 46 -10.99 -19.49 22.96
CA ALA A 46 -11.13 -18.12 22.48
C ALA A 46 -12.60 -17.73 22.21
N ASN A 47 -13.33 -18.59 21.50
CA ASN A 47 -14.73 -18.35 21.17
C ASN A 47 -15.62 -18.34 22.42
N LEU A 48 -15.43 -19.30 23.32
CA LEU A 48 -16.22 -19.36 24.54
C LEU A 48 -15.95 -18.16 25.44
N ALA A 49 -14.69 -17.71 25.52
CA ALA A 49 -14.31 -16.55 26.30
C ALA A 49 -14.99 -15.27 25.78
N PHE A 50 -14.91 -15.05 24.46
CA PHE A 50 -15.54 -13.91 23.80
C PHE A 50 -17.05 -13.91 23.98
N LEU A 51 -17.72 -15.04 23.74
CA LEU A 51 -19.17 -15.17 23.92
C LEU A 51 -19.60 -14.94 25.37
N ALA A 52 -18.84 -15.43 26.34
CA ALA A 52 -19.14 -15.18 27.75
C ALA A 52 -18.96 -13.69 28.12
N ALA A 53 -17.90 -13.05 27.64
CA ALA A 53 -17.65 -11.62 27.86
C ALA A 53 -18.75 -10.75 27.22
N LEU A 54 -19.16 -11.05 25.97
CA LEU A 54 -20.30 -10.39 25.31
C LEU A 54 -21.58 -10.46 26.16
N ASN A 55 -21.73 -11.51 26.96
CA ASN A 55 -22.89 -11.73 27.83
C ASN A 55 -22.65 -11.22 29.27
N GLY A 56 -21.79 -10.20 29.43
CA GLY A 56 -21.64 -9.47 30.69
C GLY A 56 -20.71 -10.13 31.70
N LYS A 57 -19.97 -11.18 31.33
CA LYS A 57 -19.10 -11.92 32.25
C LYS A 57 -17.69 -11.33 32.28
N ARG A 58 -17.04 -11.44 33.42
CA ARG A 58 -15.60 -11.19 33.56
C ARG A 58 -14.87 -12.49 33.27
N VAL A 59 -14.17 -12.54 32.15
CA VAL A 59 -13.50 -13.74 31.67
C VAL A 59 -11.99 -13.49 31.60
N LEU A 60 -11.24 -14.40 32.22
CA LEU A 60 -9.80 -14.47 32.07
C LEU A 60 -9.45 -15.72 31.26
N VAL A 61 -8.69 -15.55 30.19
CA VAL A 61 -8.08 -16.67 29.48
C VAL A 61 -6.60 -16.77 29.84
N MET A 62 -6.07 -17.99 29.94
CA MET A 62 -4.64 -18.21 30.22
C MET A 62 -4.05 -19.16 29.19
N ASP A 63 -2.97 -18.74 28.54
CA ASP A 63 -2.23 -19.60 27.61
C ASP A 63 -1.16 -20.39 28.37
N TRP A 64 -1.46 -21.65 28.63
CA TRP A 64 -0.54 -22.60 29.29
C TRP A 64 0.19 -23.49 28.27
N ASP A 65 0.05 -23.23 26.96
CA ASP A 65 0.82 -23.89 25.92
C ASP A 65 2.19 -23.20 25.74
N LEU A 66 3.04 -23.30 26.77
CA LEU A 66 4.33 -22.58 26.81
C LEU A 66 5.27 -22.94 25.65
N GLU A 67 5.15 -24.14 25.08
CA GLU A 67 6.02 -24.57 23.97
C GLU A 67 5.58 -24.03 22.61
N ALA A 68 4.29 -23.71 22.45
CA ALA A 68 3.74 -23.18 21.20
C ALA A 68 2.49 -22.32 21.49
N PRO A 69 2.67 -21.15 22.14
CA PRO A 69 1.56 -20.29 22.51
C PRO A 69 0.87 -19.74 21.27
N GLY A 70 -0.45 -19.61 21.33
CA GLY A 70 -1.24 -19.24 20.16
C GLY A 70 -2.62 -18.67 20.46
N LEU A 71 -3.02 -18.61 21.73
CA LEU A 71 -4.35 -18.15 22.12
C LEU A 71 -4.60 -16.68 21.75
N ALA A 72 -3.56 -15.84 21.86
CA ALA A 72 -3.61 -14.43 21.52
C ALA A 72 -4.02 -14.15 20.05
N TYR A 73 -3.61 -15.01 19.11
CA TYR A 73 -3.84 -14.77 17.68
C TYR A 73 -5.33 -14.71 17.32
N TYR A 74 -6.18 -15.45 18.02
CA TYR A 74 -7.63 -15.44 17.82
C TYR A 74 -8.29 -14.07 18.07
N PHE A 75 -7.62 -13.19 18.82
CA PHE A 75 -8.15 -11.88 19.19
C PHE A 75 -7.58 -10.74 18.35
N ARG A 76 -6.77 -11.02 17.32
CA ARG A 76 -6.13 -10.00 16.46
C ARG A 76 -7.11 -8.99 15.87
N GLY A 77 -8.31 -9.43 15.50
CA GLY A 77 -9.35 -8.54 14.96
C GLY A 77 -9.86 -7.48 15.96
N LEU A 78 -9.69 -7.73 17.27
CA LEU A 78 -10.18 -6.87 18.35
C LEU A 78 -9.13 -5.87 18.88
N LEU A 79 -7.88 -6.00 18.43
CA LEU A 79 -6.75 -5.20 18.90
C LEU A 79 -6.18 -4.36 17.76
N ASN A 80 -5.61 -3.20 18.08
CA ASN A 80 -4.79 -2.45 17.13
C ASN A 80 -3.33 -2.93 17.12
N SER A 81 -2.53 -2.40 16.20
CA SER A 81 -1.12 -2.80 15.99
C SER A 81 -0.19 -2.45 17.16
N ALA A 82 -0.56 -1.47 17.99
CA ALA A 82 0.21 -1.11 19.19
C ALA A 82 -0.12 -2.07 20.35
N GLU A 83 -1.40 -2.35 20.58
CA GLU A 83 -1.87 -3.29 21.60
C GLU A 83 -1.41 -4.72 21.32
N THR A 84 -1.43 -5.15 20.06
CA THR A 84 -0.92 -6.48 19.65
C THR A 84 0.56 -6.64 20.00
N ARG A 85 1.38 -5.59 19.80
CA ARG A 85 2.80 -5.59 20.21
C ARG A 85 2.95 -5.61 21.73
N ALA A 86 2.20 -4.75 22.42
CA ALA A 86 2.21 -4.69 23.87
C ALA A 86 1.82 -6.03 24.52
N LEU A 87 1.01 -6.84 23.83
CA LEU A 87 0.66 -8.20 24.25
C LEU A 87 1.85 -9.16 24.21
N GLY A 88 2.70 -9.09 23.18
CA GLY A 88 3.88 -9.94 23.04
C GLY A 88 5.00 -9.59 24.04
N ASP A 89 5.09 -8.31 24.44
CA ASP A 89 6.05 -7.86 25.45
C ASP A 89 5.53 -7.96 26.89
N ALA A 90 4.25 -8.31 27.08
CA ALA A 90 3.65 -8.42 28.40
C ALA A 90 4.15 -9.68 29.14
N PRO A 91 4.47 -9.58 30.44
CA PRO A 91 4.77 -10.76 31.25
C PRO A 91 3.54 -11.68 31.33
N GLY A 92 3.79 -12.99 31.37
CA GLY A 92 2.77 -14.02 31.35
C GLY A 92 3.05 -15.16 32.32
N VAL A 93 2.54 -16.36 32.01
CA VAL A 93 2.65 -17.54 32.87
C VAL A 93 4.10 -17.87 33.22
N LEU A 94 4.99 -17.95 32.22
CA LEU A 94 6.40 -18.29 32.46
C LEU A 94 7.11 -17.23 33.31
N ASP A 95 6.79 -15.95 33.14
CA ASP A 95 7.31 -14.86 33.96
C ASP A 95 6.90 -15.01 35.42
N ILE A 96 5.63 -15.33 35.70
CA ILE A 96 5.12 -15.58 37.07
C ILE A 96 5.89 -16.73 37.74
N LEU A 97 6.07 -17.84 37.02
CA LEU A 97 6.75 -19.03 37.55
C LEU A 97 8.25 -18.77 37.76
N SER A 98 8.86 -18.01 36.86
CA SER A 98 10.29 -17.68 36.90
C SER A 98 10.60 -16.64 37.97
N GLU A 99 9.76 -15.60 38.14
CA GLU A 99 9.88 -14.61 39.22
C GLU A 99 9.83 -15.29 40.59
N TRP A 100 8.85 -16.18 40.79
CA TRP A 100 8.75 -16.95 42.03
C TRP A 100 10.04 -17.74 42.30
N SER A 101 10.48 -18.54 41.33
CA SER A 101 11.64 -19.41 41.49
C SER A 101 12.93 -18.63 41.71
N ALA A 102 13.17 -17.60 40.90
CA ALA A 102 14.37 -16.78 40.96
C ALA A 102 14.46 -15.98 42.26
N THR A 103 13.33 -15.48 42.78
CA THR A 103 13.30 -14.72 44.03
C THR A 103 13.53 -15.64 45.22
N ILE A 104 12.94 -16.84 45.25
CA ILE A 104 13.20 -17.84 46.30
C ILE A 104 14.66 -18.30 46.29
N ASP A 105 15.24 -18.52 45.10
CA ASP A 105 16.64 -18.95 44.96
C ASP A 105 17.64 -17.90 45.48
N LYS A 106 17.36 -16.62 45.25
CA LYS A 106 18.21 -15.48 45.67
C LYS A 106 17.97 -15.01 47.10
N ALA A 107 16.85 -15.39 47.72
CA ALA A 107 16.47 -14.92 49.05
C ALA A 107 17.49 -15.37 50.10
N VAL A 108 18.00 -14.41 50.87
CA VAL A 108 18.98 -14.65 51.94
C VAL A 108 18.37 -14.54 53.34
N SER A 109 17.15 -14.03 53.46
CA SER A 109 16.44 -13.87 54.75
C SER A 109 14.98 -14.33 54.70
N GLU A 110 14.38 -14.61 55.87
CA GLU A 110 12.96 -14.99 55.97
C GLU A 110 12.03 -13.84 55.60
N GLU A 111 12.44 -12.60 55.86
CA GLU A 111 11.66 -11.40 55.53
C GLU A 111 11.46 -11.23 54.02
N GLU A 112 12.48 -11.53 53.20
CA GLU A 112 12.39 -11.47 51.73
C GLU A 112 11.39 -12.50 51.19
N VAL A 113 11.44 -13.73 51.71
CA VAL A 113 10.49 -14.79 51.35
C VAL A 113 9.07 -14.43 51.79
N SER A 114 8.91 -13.88 53.00
CA SER A 114 7.60 -13.45 53.50
C SER A 114 7.03 -12.30 52.68
N ALA A 115 7.86 -11.36 52.22
CA ALA A 115 7.43 -10.27 51.37
C ALA A 115 6.95 -10.77 49.99
N LEU A 116 7.65 -11.75 49.40
CA LEU A 116 7.22 -12.39 48.16
C LEU A 116 5.88 -13.12 48.34
N GLN A 117 5.72 -13.88 49.43
CA GLN A 117 4.46 -14.57 49.74
C GLN A 117 3.30 -13.56 49.83
N GLN A 118 3.48 -12.45 50.56
CA GLN A 118 2.46 -11.40 50.66
C GLN A 118 2.11 -10.77 49.31
N ARG A 119 3.10 -10.58 48.40
CA ARG A 119 2.84 -10.08 47.04
C ARG A 119 1.98 -11.05 46.22
N PHE A 120 2.26 -12.35 46.31
CA PHE A 120 1.47 -13.40 45.63
C PHE A 120 0.06 -13.53 46.23
N GLU A 121 -0.08 -13.48 47.55
CA GLU A 121 -1.38 -13.49 48.23
C GLU A 121 -2.21 -12.24 47.92
N ALA A 122 -1.57 -11.06 47.82
CA ALA A 122 -2.23 -9.83 47.38
C ALA A 122 -2.60 -9.86 45.90
N GLY A 123 -1.92 -10.70 45.10
CA GLY A 123 -2.17 -10.91 43.68
C GLY A 123 -1.69 -9.78 42.78
N SER A 124 -0.78 -8.91 43.24
CA SER A 124 -0.23 -7.83 42.42
C SER A 124 0.56 -8.40 41.23
N VAL A 125 1.33 -9.47 41.46
CA VAL A 125 2.13 -10.15 40.42
C VAL A 125 1.25 -10.64 39.27
N PHE A 126 0.10 -11.23 39.58
CA PHE A 126 -0.82 -11.72 38.56
C PHE A 126 -1.49 -10.58 37.80
N LYS A 127 -1.86 -9.50 38.52
CA LYS A 127 -2.46 -8.31 37.92
C LYS A 127 -1.53 -7.64 36.91
N ASP A 128 -0.23 -7.60 37.19
CA ASP A 128 0.77 -7.00 36.30
C ASP A 128 0.91 -7.77 34.97
N CYS A 129 0.52 -9.05 34.96
CA CYS A 129 0.51 -9.93 33.78
C CYS A 129 -0.80 -9.89 32.99
N VAL A 130 -1.84 -9.22 33.49
CA VAL A 130 -3.13 -9.15 32.80
C VAL A 130 -3.09 -8.14 31.66
N ARG A 131 -3.60 -8.53 30.49
CA ARG A 131 -3.87 -7.63 29.37
C ARG A 131 -5.31 -7.79 28.88
N THR A 132 -5.96 -6.69 28.52
CA THR A 132 -7.30 -6.71 27.94
C THR A 132 -7.23 -7.01 26.44
N LEU A 133 -8.11 -7.89 25.96
CA LEU A 133 -8.12 -8.41 24.59
C LEU A 133 -9.03 -7.62 23.63
N ILE A 134 -9.47 -6.43 24.04
CA ILE A 134 -10.32 -5.55 23.24
C ILE A 134 -9.79 -4.13 23.37
N GLU A 135 -9.62 -3.46 22.22
CA GLU A 135 -9.24 -2.06 22.14
C GLU A 135 -10.21 -1.18 22.94
N ALA A 136 -9.68 -0.21 23.70
CA ALA A 136 -10.47 0.63 24.61
C ALA A 136 -11.66 1.32 23.93
N GLU A 137 -11.47 1.78 22.69
CA GLU A 137 -12.53 2.43 21.90
C GLU A 137 -13.66 1.46 21.51
N MET A 138 -13.32 0.20 21.20
CA MET A 138 -14.29 -0.81 20.78
C MET A 138 -14.98 -1.50 21.97
N SER A 139 -14.34 -1.46 23.14
CA SER A 139 -14.83 -2.14 24.34
C SER A 139 -16.23 -1.68 24.74
N ALA A 140 -16.50 -0.37 24.70
CA ALA A 140 -17.80 0.20 25.10
C ALA A 140 -18.95 -0.23 24.18
N ASP A 141 -18.66 -0.51 22.91
CA ASP A 141 -19.66 -0.91 21.92
C ASP A 141 -19.87 -2.43 21.85
N LEU A 142 -18.83 -3.23 22.15
CA LEU A 142 -18.89 -4.69 22.11
C LEU A 142 -19.30 -5.30 23.45
N LEU A 143 -18.77 -4.77 24.55
CA LEU A 143 -18.93 -5.35 25.88
C LEU A 143 -19.79 -4.48 26.79
N PRO A 144 -20.67 -5.09 27.60
CA PRO A 144 -21.29 -4.38 28.72
C PRO A 144 -20.22 -3.85 29.70
N ALA A 145 -20.48 -2.70 30.34
CA ALA A 145 -19.50 -2.03 31.21
C ALA A 145 -18.99 -2.87 32.40
N THR A 146 -19.71 -3.93 32.80
CA THR A 146 -19.31 -4.84 33.88
C THR A 146 -18.54 -6.08 33.39
N ALA A 147 -18.42 -6.27 32.08
CA ALA A 147 -17.72 -7.39 31.48
C ALA A 147 -16.22 -7.12 31.36
N ALA A 148 -15.45 -8.20 31.23
CA ALA A 148 -14.04 -8.12 30.94
C ALA A 148 -13.65 -9.33 30.07
N LEU A 149 -12.76 -9.10 29.11
CA LEU A 149 -12.11 -10.16 28.35
C LEU A 149 -10.60 -9.93 28.42
N ASP A 150 -9.97 -10.68 29.31
CA ASP A 150 -8.58 -10.49 29.67
C ASP A 150 -7.77 -11.76 29.40
N ILE A 151 -6.46 -11.60 29.23
CA ILE A 151 -5.49 -12.68 29.04
C ILE A 151 -4.32 -12.57 29.99
N ILE A 152 -3.82 -13.73 30.44
CA ILE A 152 -2.41 -13.91 30.82
C ILE A 152 -1.78 -14.79 29.74
N SER A 153 -0.85 -14.22 28.98
CA SER A 153 -0.14 -14.92 27.89
C SER A 153 0.80 -15.99 28.45
N ALA A 154 1.40 -16.79 27.58
CA ALA A 154 2.38 -17.79 28.00
C ALA A 154 3.66 -17.16 28.58
N GLY A 155 4.02 -15.97 28.13
CA GLY A 155 5.11 -15.17 28.69
C GLY A 155 5.48 -14.00 27.78
N SER A 156 6.36 -13.14 28.27
CA SER A 156 6.93 -12.04 27.50
C SER A 156 8.02 -12.52 26.54
N ASN A 157 8.33 -11.71 25.53
CA ASN A 157 9.50 -11.94 24.64
C ASN A 157 10.84 -12.05 25.40
N ARG A 158 10.92 -11.53 26.64
CA ARG A 158 12.12 -11.54 27.48
C ARG A 158 11.79 -11.88 28.92
N VAL A 159 12.12 -13.09 29.36
CA VAL A 159 11.78 -13.59 30.69
C VAL A 159 12.99 -13.55 31.62
N THR A 160 12.80 -13.08 32.84
CA THR A 160 13.82 -13.14 33.89
C THR A 160 14.10 -14.60 34.27
N ALA A 161 15.28 -15.12 33.95
CA ALA A 161 15.62 -16.50 34.27
C ALA A 161 16.20 -16.65 35.69
N ILE A 162 16.12 -17.87 36.21
CA ILE A 162 16.58 -18.24 37.56
C ILE A 162 18.10 -18.08 37.68
N THR A 163 18.84 -18.53 36.67
CA THR A 163 20.30 -18.71 36.69
C THR A 163 21.11 -17.60 36.03
N SER A 164 20.47 -16.62 35.36
CA SER A 164 21.16 -15.54 34.64
C SER A 164 21.09 -14.20 35.39
N ALA A 165 22.08 -13.34 35.14
CA ALA A 165 22.15 -11.98 35.70
C ALA A 165 21.21 -10.97 35.00
N GLY A 166 20.40 -11.42 34.04
CA GLY A 166 19.45 -10.58 33.28
C GLY A 166 18.46 -11.41 32.46
N ASP A 167 17.53 -10.74 31.80
CA ASP A 167 16.45 -11.40 31.05
C ASP A 167 16.97 -12.16 29.82
N LEU A 168 16.39 -13.32 29.57
CA LEU A 168 16.70 -14.18 28.42
C LEU A 168 15.56 -14.11 27.39
N PRO A 169 15.84 -14.39 26.10
CA PRO A 169 14.78 -14.69 25.13
C PRO A 169 13.84 -15.80 25.65
N TYR A 170 12.56 -15.71 25.30
CA TYR A 170 11.51 -16.63 25.79
C TYR A 170 11.90 -18.12 25.68
N GLU A 171 12.39 -18.53 24.52
CA GLU A 171 12.72 -19.93 24.23
C GLU A 171 13.90 -20.42 25.09
N GLU A 172 14.89 -19.57 25.33
CA GLU A 172 16.02 -19.88 26.20
C GLU A 172 15.59 -19.98 27.67
N ALA A 173 14.73 -19.08 28.12
CA ALA A 173 14.18 -19.11 29.48
C ALA A 173 13.35 -20.38 29.72
N LEU A 174 12.48 -20.74 28.77
CA LEU A 174 11.67 -21.97 28.85
C LEU A 174 12.55 -23.22 28.88
N ALA A 175 13.59 -23.28 28.04
CA ALA A 175 14.50 -24.41 28.00
C ALA A 175 15.28 -24.61 29.30
N GLN A 176 15.52 -23.53 30.07
CA GLN A 176 16.21 -23.58 31.35
C GLN A 176 15.27 -23.86 32.54
N PHE A 177 13.96 -23.72 32.35
CA PHE A 177 12.99 -23.88 33.43
C PHE A 177 12.79 -25.36 33.81
N SER A 178 13.04 -25.69 35.09
CA SER A 178 12.88 -27.06 35.62
C SER A 178 11.59 -27.17 36.45
N TRP A 179 10.61 -27.91 35.93
CA TRP A 179 9.36 -28.20 36.65
C TRP A 179 9.58 -28.98 37.95
N ALA A 180 10.53 -29.91 37.96
CA ALA A 180 10.86 -30.67 39.17
C ALA A 180 11.38 -29.73 40.28
N ASP A 181 12.32 -28.84 39.95
CA ASP A 181 12.87 -27.89 40.93
C ASP A 181 11.82 -26.85 41.36
N PHE A 182 10.97 -26.39 40.43
CA PHE A 182 9.85 -25.51 40.74
C PHE A 182 8.97 -26.07 41.87
N PHE A 183 8.62 -27.36 41.80
CA PHE A 183 7.82 -27.99 42.84
C PHE A 183 8.62 -28.37 44.07
N ASP A 184 9.75 -29.06 43.90
CA ASP A 184 10.48 -29.72 44.99
C ASP A 184 11.38 -28.76 45.78
N LYS A 185 12.04 -27.80 45.11
CA LYS A 185 12.97 -26.86 45.75
C LYS A 185 12.33 -25.53 46.08
N TYR A 186 11.52 -25.01 45.17
CA TYR A 186 10.99 -23.64 45.25
C TYR A 186 9.55 -23.56 45.78
N ALA A 187 8.94 -24.69 46.17
CA ALA A 187 7.56 -24.73 46.70
C ALA A 187 6.52 -24.08 45.77
N GLY A 188 6.70 -24.20 44.46
CA GLY A 188 5.88 -23.58 43.43
C GLY A 188 4.39 -23.94 43.48
N GLY A 189 4.03 -25.02 44.17
CA GLY A 189 2.64 -25.36 44.47
C GLY A 189 1.88 -24.23 45.20
N PHE A 190 2.56 -23.45 46.05
CA PHE A 190 1.96 -22.29 46.72
C PHE A 190 1.65 -21.18 45.71
N ALA A 191 2.60 -20.83 44.84
CA ALA A 191 2.41 -19.79 43.82
C ALA A 191 1.21 -20.10 42.90
N LEU A 192 1.10 -21.35 42.45
CA LEU A 192 -0.02 -21.82 41.63
C LEU A 192 -1.37 -21.77 42.37
N GLU A 193 -1.40 -22.07 43.66
CA GLU A 193 -2.62 -21.96 44.46
C GLU A 193 -3.04 -20.51 44.64
N GLN A 194 -2.10 -19.59 44.88
CA GLN A 194 -2.42 -18.16 44.95
C GLN A 194 -2.94 -17.63 43.60
N LEU A 195 -2.35 -18.06 42.48
CA LEU A 195 -2.87 -17.73 41.14
C LEU A 195 -4.31 -18.21 40.97
N ARG A 196 -4.59 -19.46 41.35
CA ARG A 196 -5.93 -20.06 41.30
C ARG A 196 -6.92 -19.27 42.16
N LEU A 197 -6.58 -18.97 43.42
CA LEU A 197 -7.46 -18.24 44.33
C LEU A 197 -7.72 -16.81 43.85
N TRP A 198 -6.68 -16.11 43.42
CA TRP A 198 -6.79 -14.77 42.86
C TRP A 198 -7.66 -14.74 41.60
N ALA A 199 -7.47 -15.67 40.67
CA ALA A 199 -8.23 -15.71 39.43
C ALA A 199 -9.73 -15.95 39.70
N LYS A 200 -10.05 -16.90 40.59
CA LYS A 200 -11.44 -17.20 41.01
C LYS A 200 -12.13 -16.05 41.74
N LYS A 201 -11.36 -15.19 42.42
CA LYS A 201 -11.88 -14.01 43.11
C LYS A 201 -12.22 -12.88 42.14
N ASN A 202 -11.43 -12.70 41.09
CA ASN A 202 -11.53 -11.54 40.20
C ASN A 202 -12.38 -11.78 38.95
N TYR A 203 -12.54 -13.04 38.52
CA TYR A 203 -13.24 -13.41 37.28
C TYR A 203 -14.37 -14.41 37.54
N ASP A 204 -15.42 -14.34 36.73
CA ASP A 204 -16.53 -15.30 36.79
C ASP A 204 -16.10 -16.63 36.15
N PHE A 205 -15.35 -16.54 35.05
CA PHE A 205 -14.79 -17.68 34.34
C PHE A 205 -13.30 -17.49 34.08
N VAL A 206 -12.53 -18.55 34.34
CA VAL A 206 -11.11 -18.64 34.00
C VAL A 206 -10.94 -19.82 33.04
N LEU A 207 -10.60 -19.55 31.79
CA LEU A 207 -10.47 -20.58 30.76
C LEU A 207 -8.99 -20.81 30.44
N ILE A 208 -8.50 -22.03 30.68
CA ILE A 208 -7.09 -22.37 30.48
C ILE A 208 -6.94 -23.16 29.19
N ASP A 209 -6.06 -22.70 28.30
CA ASP A 209 -5.61 -23.46 27.13
C ASP A 209 -4.34 -24.23 27.50
N SER A 210 -4.45 -25.56 27.70
CA SER A 210 -3.32 -26.36 28.20
C SER A 210 -2.24 -26.64 27.14
N ARG A 211 -1.10 -27.24 27.50
CA ARG A 211 -0.28 -27.99 26.52
C ARG A 211 -0.92 -29.35 26.18
N THR A 212 -0.62 -29.89 24.99
CA THR A 212 -1.05 -31.27 24.63
C THR A 212 -0.09 -32.35 25.17
N GLY A 213 -0.54 -33.60 25.22
CA GLY A 213 0.32 -34.73 25.60
C GLY A 213 0.45 -34.94 27.11
N LEU A 214 1.49 -35.68 27.51
CA LEU A 214 1.75 -36.10 28.90
C LEU A 214 3.01 -35.41 29.42
N SER A 215 2.91 -34.13 29.77
CA SER A 215 3.97 -33.33 30.38
C SER A 215 3.60 -32.90 31.81
N ASP A 216 4.56 -32.39 32.57
CA ASP A 216 4.31 -31.82 33.91
C ASP A 216 3.32 -30.65 33.85
N ILE A 217 3.44 -29.81 32.81
CA ILE A 217 2.50 -28.73 32.47
C ILE A 217 1.06 -29.26 32.34
N ALA A 218 0.90 -30.38 31.62
CA ALA A 218 -0.41 -31.02 31.47
C ALA A 218 -0.97 -31.48 32.83
N GLY A 219 -0.12 -31.95 33.74
CA GLY A 219 -0.51 -32.30 35.11
C GLY A 219 -1.05 -31.10 35.90
N VAL A 220 -0.36 -29.97 35.86
CA VAL A 220 -0.79 -28.71 36.50
C VAL A 220 -2.16 -28.27 35.96
N CYS A 221 -2.27 -28.26 34.63
CA CYS A 221 -3.46 -27.84 33.90
C CYS A 221 -4.67 -28.77 34.12
N THR A 222 -4.47 -30.06 34.40
CA THR A 222 -5.56 -31.04 34.50
C THR A 222 -5.91 -31.44 35.94
N MET A 223 -5.05 -31.14 36.92
CA MET A 223 -5.23 -31.62 38.30
C MET A 223 -5.19 -30.53 39.37
N GLN A 224 -4.32 -29.52 39.23
CA GLN A 224 -4.11 -28.52 40.29
C GLN A 224 -4.96 -27.28 40.10
N LEU A 225 -4.91 -26.68 38.90
CA LEU A 225 -5.61 -25.42 38.59
C LEU A 225 -7.12 -25.53 38.38
N PRO A 226 -7.68 -26.55 37.69
CA PRO A 226 -9.09 -26.52 37.30
C PRO A 226 -10.07 -26.93 38.40
N ASP A 227 -11.27 -26.37 38.35
CA ASP A 227 -12.48 -26.99 38.94
C ASP A 227 -13.09 -28.02 37.99
N SER A 228 -12.92 -27.80 36.68
CA SER A 228 -13.36 -28.73 35.65
C SER A 228 -12.38 -28.83 34.48
N VAL A 229 -12.33 -30.00 33.84
CA VAL A 229 -11.50 -30.28 32.67
C VAL A 229 -12.40 -30.64 31.50
N ALA A 230 -12.33 -29.82 30.46
CA ALA A 230 -12.89 -30.03 29.14
C ALA A 230 -11.96 -30.93 28.32
N LEU A 231 -12.25 -32.24 28.31
CA LEU A 231 -11.49 -33.25 27.59
C LEU A 231 -11.84 -33.20 26.09
N CYS A 232 -11.04 -32.47 25.32
CA CYS A 232 -11.22 -32.25 23.89
C CYS A 232 -10.51 -33.35 23.08
N PHE A 233 -11.23 -34.01 22.17
CA PHE A 233 -10.64 -35.07 21.33
C PHE A 233 -11.28 -35.20 19.96
N ALA A 234 -10.47 -35.53 18.95
CA ALA A 234 -10.97 -36.06 17.69
C ALA A 234 -11.32 -37.55 17.85
N LEU A 235 -12.27 -38.05 17.03
CA LEU A 235 -12.77 -39.43 17.11
C LEU A 235 -11.80 -40.51 16.54
N ASN A 236 -10.52 -40.17 16.35
CA ASN A 236 -9.51 -41.16 16.00
C ASN A 236 -9.03 -41.95 17.23
N GLN A 237 -8.54 -43.17 17.00
CA GLN A 237 -8.18 -44.11 18.07
C GLN A 237 -7.14 -43.52 19.05
N GLN A 238 -6.11 -42.84 18.53
CA GLN A 238 -5.02 -42.31 19.35
C GLN A 238 -5.51 -41.23 20.34
N ASN A 239 -6.40 -40.33 19.91
CA ASN A 239 -6.96 -39.32 20.79
C ASN A 239 -7.88 -39.93 21.85
N ILE A 240 -8.74 -40.87 21.46
CA ILE A 240 -9.65 -41.58 22.37
C ILE A 240 -8.86 -42.28 23.48
N ASP A 241 -7.85 -43.08 23.12
CA ASP A 241 -7.05 -43.83 24.09
C ASP A 241 -6.25 -42.89 25.01
N GLY A 242 -5.69 -41.83 24.44
CA GLY A 242 -4.93 -40.83 25.19
C GLY A 242 -5.76 -40.09 26.23
N ILE A 243 -6.94 -39.59 25.82
CA ILE A 243 -7.86 -38.91 26.74
C ILE A 243 -8.39 -39.87 27.80
N ALA A 244 -8.73 -41.11 27.45
CA ALA A 244 -9.20 -42.08 28.45
C ALA A 244 -8.16 -42.35 29.53
N LYS A 245 -6.87 -42.44 29.18
CA LYS A 245 -5.77 -42.58 30.16
C LYS A 245 -5.63 -41.35 31.05
N VAL A 246 -5.71 -40.15 30.48
CA VAL A 246 -5.63 -38.90 31.26
C VAL A 246 -6.83 -38.76 32.19
N SER A 247 -8.03 -39.06 31.71
CA SER A 247 -9.25 -39.09 32.51
C SER A 247 -9.11 -40.00 33.72
N ALA A 248 -8.60 -41.22 33.51
CA ALA A 248 -8.31 -42.17 34.59
C ALA A 248 -7.31 -41.61 35.60
N ALA A 249 -6.24 -40.96 35.14
CA ALA A 249 -5.21 -40.37 36.00
C ALA A 249 -5.77 -39.22 36.87
N ILE A 250 -6.60 -38.35 36.28
CA ILE A 250 -7.28 -37.28 37.02
C ILE A 250 -8.17 -37.90 38.10
N ARG A 251 -9.02 -38.89 37.76
CA ARG A 251 -9.89 -39.55 38.76
C ARG A 251 -9.10 -40.24 39.85
N SER A 252 -7.99 -40.91 39.51
CA SER A 252 -7.17 -41.60 40.50
C SER A 252 -6.53 -40.64 41.51
N LYS A 253 -6.10 -39.45 41.08
CA LYS A 253 -5.41 -38.48 41.97
C LYS A 253 -6.34 -37.49 42.65
N ARG A 254 -7.39 -37.04 41.96
CA ARG A 254 -8.29 -35.97 42.41
C ARG A 254 -9.72 -36.44 42.69
N LYS A 255 -10.06 -37.70 42.38
CA LYS A 255 -11.41 -38.26 42.51
C LYS A 255 -12.44 -37.33 41.85
N ASP A 256 -13.48 -36.96 42.56
CA ASP A 256 -14.55 -36.08 42.08
C ASP A 256 -14.28 -34.59 42.33
N ALA A 257 -13.09 -34.22 42.82
CA ALA A 257 -12.73 -32.82 43.05
C ALA A 257 -12.51 -32.03 41.74
N VAL A 258 -12.32 -32.72 40.61
CA VAL A 258 -12.20 -32.13 39.28
C VAL A 258 -13.26 -32.75 38.38
N ILE A 259 -14.23 -31.94 37.96
CA ILE A 259 -15.32 -32.38 37.08
C ILE A 259 -14.75 -32.57 35.68
N GLN A 260 -15.00 -33.72 35.05
CA GLN A 260 -14.51 -33.99 33.70
C GLN A 260 -15.67 -33.99 32.71
N ARG A 261 -15.50 -33.30 31.59
CA ARG A 261 -16.50 -33.20 30.51
C ARG A 261 -15.92 -33.70 29.20
N ALA A 262 -16.59 -34.65 28.54
CA ALA A 262 -16.12 -35.23 27.29
C ALA A 262 -16.57 -34.41 26.08
N ILE A 263 -15.63 -33.86 25.30
CA ILE A 263 -15.92 -32.93 24.21
C ILE A 263 -15.35 -33.46 22.89
N PRO A 264 -16.14 -34.20 22.10
CA PRO A 264 -15.77 -34.57 20.75
C PRO A 264 -15.63 -33.32 19.87
N MET A 265 -14.47 -33.19 19.23
CA MET A 265 -14.15 -32.05 18.36
C MET A 265 -14.13 -32.50 16.90
N ARG A 266 -14.45 -31.56 15.99
CA ARG A 266 -14.44 -31.77 14.53
C ARG A 266 -15.29 -32.96 14.10
N VAL A 267 -16.43 -33.16 14.77
CA VAL A 267 -17.34 -34.27 14.45
C VAL A 267 -18.04 -33.98 13.13
N ALA A 268 -18.09 -34.97 12.23
CA ALA A 268 -18.81 -34.83 10.97
C ALA A 268 -20.27 -34.38 11.20
N GLN A 269 -20.76 -33.53 10.31
CA GLN A 269 -22.15 -33.06 10.38
C GLN A 269 -23.15 -34.17 10.03
N ARG A 270 -22.78 -35.05 9.08
CA ARG A 270 -23.60 -36.19 8.66
C ARG A 270 -23.25 -37.42 9.46
N ASP A 271 -24.28 -38.13 9.91
CA ASP A 271 -24.12 -39.43 10.54
C ASP A 271 -23.60 -40.45 9.53
N SER A 272 -22.64 -41.28 9.96
CA SER A 272 -22.05 -42.35 9.17
C SER A 272 -21.81 -43.56 10.06
N ALA A 273 -21.75 -44.76 9.46
CA ALA A 273 -21.43 -45.98 10.19
C ALA A 273 -20.07 -45.85 10.91
N ASP A 274 -19.07 -45.32 10.21
CA ASP A 274 -17.72 -45.08 10.77
C ASP A 274 -17.75 -44.06 11.93
N GLY A 275 -18.52 -42.97 11.79
CA GLY A 275 -18.69 -41.99 12.85
C GLY A 275 -19.38 -42.57 14.09
N SER A 276 -20.40 -43.41 13.88
CA SER A 276 -21.12 -44.11 14.96
C SER A 276 -20.21 -45.12 15.68
N ASP A 277 -19.41 -45.90 14.93
CA ASP A 277 -18.40 -46.79 15.53
C ASP A 277 -17.40 -46.00 16.37
N ALA A 278 -16.89 -44.90 15.84
CA ALA A 278 -15.91 -44.08 16.53
C ALA A 278 -16.46 -43.45 17.83
N GLN A 279 -17.72 -43.02 17.84
CA GLN A 279 -18.40 -42.56 19.05
C GLN A 279 -18.61 -43.70 20.06
N ALA A 280 -18.98 -44.90 19.61
CA ALA A 280 -19.12 -46.06 20.49
C ALA A 280 -17.78 -46.46 21.13
N ARG A 281 -16.68 -46.41 20.35
CA ARG A 281 -15.32 -46.62 20.87
C ARG A 281 -14.93 -45.57 21.90
N ALA A 282 -15.22 -44.29 21.64
CA ALA A 282 -14.96 -43.21 22.59
C ALA A 282 -15.73 -43.41 23.90
N LEU A 283 -17.03 -43.73 23.82
CA LEU A 283 -17.86 -44.03 24.97
C LEU A 283 -17.29 -45.18 25.80
N SER A 284 -16.94 -46.28 25.14
CA SER A 284 -16.37 -47.49 25.76
C SER A 284 -15.03 -47.18 26.45
N ALA A 285 -14.10 -46.51 25.77
CA ALA A 285 -12.79 -46.20 26.33
C ALA A 285 -12.88 -45.24 27.53
N LEU A 286 -13.66 -44.16 27.42
CA LEU A 286 -13.84 -43.19 28.49
C LEU A 286 -14.55 -43.79 29.72
N SER A 287 -15.45 -44.76 29.54
CA SER A 287 -16.08 -45.45 30.66
C SER A 287 -15.18 -46.52 31.27
N HIS A 288 -14.63 -47.43 30.47
CA HIS A 288 -13.89 -48.59 30.97
C HIS A 288 -12.47 -48.26 31.42
N ILE A 289 -11.76 -47.42 30.65
CA ILE A 289 -10.39 -47.00 30.99
C ILE A 289 -10.46 -45.72 31.82
N GLY A 290 -11.19 -44.71 31.34
CA GLY A 290 -11.31 -43.40 32.00
C GLY A 290 -12.10 -43.41 33.31
N GLY A 291 -12.84 -44.49 33.60
CA GLY A 291 -13.62 -44.66 34.82
C GLY A 291 -14.83 -43.73 34.93
N GLY A 292 -15.29 -43.15 33.81
CA GLY A 292 -16.48 -42.30 33.78
C GLY A 292 -17.78 -43.09 33.69
N ILE A 293 -18.88 -42.45 34.10
CA ILE A 293 -20.22 -43.03 33.98
C ILE A 293 -20.65 -42.93 32.50
N SER A 294 -20.99 -44.08 31.90
CA SER A 294 -21.33 -44.16 30.47
C SER A 294 -22.50 -43.23 30.08
N ALA A 295 -23.52 -43.09 30.94
CA ALA A 295 -24.65 -42.20 30.69
C ALA A 295 -24.22 -40.72 30.58
N ASP A 296 -23.34 -40.27 31.48
CA ASP A 296 -22.84 -38.89 31.51
C ASP A 296 -21.95 -38.60 30.30
N ILE A 297 -21.04 -39.52 29.96
CA ILE A 297 -20.18 -39.39 28.77
C ILE A 297 -21.04 -39.30 27.50
N LYS A 298 -22.08 -40.12 27.40
CA LYS A 298 -22.99 -40.09 26.24
C LYS A 298 -23.74 -38.75 26.16
N ALA A 299 -24.20 -38.22 27.30
CA ALA A 299 -24.86 -36.92 27.36
C ALA A 299 -23.89 -35.78 26.96
N ASP A 300 -22.68 -35.79 27.50
CA ASP A 300 -21.60 -34.85 27.16
C ASP A 300 -21.30 -34.88 25.66
N MET A 301 -21.08 -36.06 25.08
CA MET A 301 -20.79 -36.20 23.66
C MET A 301 -21.93 -35.69 22.76
N ALA A 302 -23.18 -35.78 23.22
CA ALA A 302 -24.34 -35.27 22.47
C ALA A 302 -24.51 -33.75 22.60
N MET A 303 -24.24 -33.19 23.79
CA MET A 303 -24.50 -31.78 24.10
C MET A 303 -23.30 -30.86 23.82
N LEU A 304 -22.07 -31.36 23.96
CA LEU A 304 -20.84 -30.56 23.94
C LEU A 304 -20.06 -30.69 22.62
N SER A 305 -20.44 -31.59 21.71
CA SER A 305 -19.65 -31.82 20.49
C SER A 305 -19.55 -30.58 19.61
N ILE A 306 -18.35 -30.30 19.09
CA ILE A 306 -18.11 -29.28 18.08
C ILE A 306 -18.08 -29.93 16.70
N LYS A 307 -18.96 -29.49 15.81
CA LYS A 307 -19.07 -30.02 14.44
C LYS A 307 -18.00 -29.43 13.52
N LEU A 308 -17.59 -30.20 12.52
CA LEU A 308 -16.70 -29.74 11.45
C LEU A 308 -17.43 -28.71 10.56
N VAL A 309 -16.70 -27.69 10.13
CA VAL A 309 -17.12 -26.67 9.17
C VAL A 309 -16.11 -26.63 8.05
N ASP A 310 -16.58 -26.54 6.81
CA ASP A 310 -15.76 -26.71 5.60
C ASP A 310 -14.94 -25.43 5.27
N ASP A 311 -15.50 -24.25 5.51
CA ASP A 311 -14.94 -22.96 5.10
C ASP A 311 -14.24 -22.20 6.25
N LEU A 312 -13.39 -22.86 7.02
CA LEU A 312 -12.59 -22.18 8.04
C LEU A 312 -11.39 -21.47 7.38
N PRO A 313 -11.16 -20.15 7.60
CA PRO A 313 -9.98 -19.49 7.06
C PRO A 313 -8.69 -19.99 7.70
N PHE A 314 -7.57 -19.73 7.02
CA PHE A 314 -6.23 -20.13 7.47
C PHE A 314 -5.68 -19.28 8.62
N TYR A 315 -6.31 -18.15 8.94
CA TYR A 315 -5.93 -17.31 10.07
C TYR A 315 -6.84 -17.55 11.28
N GLU A 316 -6.28 -17.42 12.48
CA GLU A 316 -6.99 -17.56 13.74
C GLU A 316 -7.96 -16.39 13.97
N THR A 317 -9.24 -16.68 14.17
CA THR A 317 -10.24 -15.68 14.54
C THR A 317 -11.45 -16.29 15.23
N LEU A 318 -12.31 -15.42 15.74
CA LEU A 318 -13.55 -15.76 16.42
C LEU A 318 -14.66 -16.06 15.40
N ALA A 319 -15.39 -17.14 15.61
CA ALA A 319 -16.46 -17.63 14.75
C ALA A 319 -17.55 -16.56 14.45
N PRO A 320 -17.97 -15.70 15.39
CA PRO A 320 -18.94 -14.65 15.10
C PRO A 320 -18.50 -13.68 13.99
N PHE A 321 -17.20 -13.52 13.73
CA PHE A 321 -16.71 -12.60 12.69
C PHE A 321 -16.49 -13.26 11.33
N LEU A 322 -16.56 -14.59 11.27
CA LEU A 322 -16.53 -15.37 10.02
C LEU A 322 -17.90 -15.46 9.36
N ALA A 323 -18.94 -15.42 10.18
CA ALA A 323 -20.30 -15.62 9.74
C ALA A 323 -20.85 -14.40 8.99
N ASN A 324 -21.60 -14.65 7.90
CA ASN A 324 -22.47 -13.62 7.32
C ASN A 324 -23.58 -13.23 8.31
N ASP A 325 -24.13 -14.23 9.00
CA ASP A 325 -25.09 -14.07 10.08
C ASP A 325 -24.66 -14.92 11.29
N PRO A 326 -24.11 -14.30 12.34
CA PRO A 326 -23.64 -15.01 13.53
C PRO A 326 -24.73 -15.80 14.26
N GLU A 327 -26.00 -15.38 14.18
CA GLU A 327 -27.11 -16.07 14.84
C GLU A 327 -27.45 -17.42 14.18
N LEU A 328 -27.11 -17.54 12.90
CA LEU A 328 -27.38 -18.74 12.09
C LEU A 328 -26.12 -19.57 11.83
N ASP A 329 -24.94 -19.09 12.22
CA ASP A 329 -23.67 -19.76 11.99
C ASP A 329 -23.53 -21.06 12.81
N PRO A 330 -23.35 -22.23 12.16
CA PRO A 330 -23.24 -23.50 12.85
C PRO A 330 -22.10 -23.55 13.88
N LEU A 331 -20.97 -22.89 13.62
CA LEU A 331 -19.82 -22.93 14.52
C LEU A 331 -20.08 -22.11 15.79
N THR A 332 -20.63 -20.92 15.64
CA THR A 332 -21.01 -20.05 16.74
C THR A 332 -22.11 -20.69 17.59
N LEU A 333 -23.12 -21.31 16.97
CA LEU A 333 -24.15 -22.09 17.67
C LEU A 333 -23.58 -23.26 18.48
N ASN A 334 -22.53 -23.94 17.97
CA ASN A 334 -21.85 -24.99 18.74
C ASN A 334 -21.19 -24.41 20.01
N TYR A 335 -20.56 -23.23 19.93
CA TYR A 335 -19.93 -22.60 21.09
C TYR A 335 -20.93 -22.02 22.10
N LEU A 336 -22.08 -21.51 21.64
CA LEU A 336 -23.19 -21.13 22.54
C LEU A 336 -23.71 -22.34 23.31
N ARG A 337 -23.90 -23.47 22.63
CA ARG A 337 -24.30 -24.74 23.26
C ARG A 337 -23.25 -25.22 24.26
N LEU A 338 -21.97 -25.16 23.87
CA LEU A 338 -20.86 -25.50 24.75
C LEU A 338 -20.88 -24.65 26.03
N GLY A 339 -21.04 -23.33 25.92
CA GLY A 339 -21.12 -22.44 27.08
C GLY A 339 -22.29 -22.75 28.01
N LYS A 340 -23.47 -22.99 27.44
CA LYS A 340 -24.67 -23.38 28.20
C LYS A 340 -24.44 -24.59 29.09
N HIS A 341 -23.76 -25.61 28.58
CA HIS A 341 -23.62 -26.89 29.27
C HIS A 341 -22.30 -27.08 30.00
N LEU A 342 -21.23 -26.35 29.65
CA LEU A 342 -19.93 -26.42 30.31
C LEU A 342 -19.78 -25.36 31.42
N LEU A 343 -20.26 -24.14 31.17
CA LEU A 343 -20.17 -23.02 32.10
C LEU A 343 -21.47 -22.79 32.89
N ASP A 344 -22.49 -23.62 32.66
CA ASP A 344 -23.80 -23.52 33.29
C ASP A 344 -24.44 -22.11 33.11
N SER A 345 -24.16 -21.48 31.96
CA SER A 345 -24.59 -20.11 31.63
C SER A 345 -25.08 -20.03 30.20
N SER A 346 -26.30 -19.52 30.00
CA SER A 346 -26.84 -19.32 28.65
C SER A 346 -26.34 -18.00 28.08
N PHE A 347 -25.84 -18.05 26.86
CA PHE A 347 -25.32 -16.90 26.13
C PHE A 347 -26.17 -16.64 24.89
N SER A 348 -26.21 -15.38 24.45
CA SER A 348 -26.80 -14.93 23.19
C SER A 348 -25.79 -14.08 22.41
N ILE A 349 -25.98 -13.93 21.12
CA ILE A 349 -25.18 -13.02 20.29
C ILE A 349 -25.98 -11.73 20.13
N PRO A 350 -25.45 -10.56 20.55
CA PRO A 350 -26.10 -9.30 20.27
C PRO A 350 -25.91 -8.91 18.80
N ALA A 351 -26.78 -8.03 18.29
CA ALA A 351 -26.55 -7.39 17.00
C ALA A 351 -25.30 -6.51 17.07
N PHE A 352 -24.34 -6.75 16.16
CA PHE A 352 -23.13 -5.93 16.07
C PHE A 352 -23.38 -4.64 15.29
N ASN A 353 -22.74 -3.55 15.72
CA ASN A 353 -22.66 -2.33 14.91
C ASN A 353 -21.91 -2.65 13.60
N SER A 354 -22.50 -2.29 12.45
CA SER A 354 -21.94 -2.54 11.13
C SER A 354 -20.57 -1.89 10.90
N GLU A 355 -20.30 -0.72 11.50
CA GLU A 355 -19.00 -0.05 11.35
C GLU A 355 -17.89 -0.82 12.09
N ILE A 356 -18.20 -1.30 13.29
CA ILE A 356 -17.26 -2.08 14.10
C ILE A 356 -16.98 -3.43 13.45
N LEU A 357 -18.03 -4.09 12.95
CA LEU A 357 -17.89 -5.36 12.27
C LEU A 357 -17.03 -5.23 11.01
N LYS A 358 -17.21 -4.17 10.21
CA LYS A 358 -16.32 -3.84 9.10
C LYS A 358 -14.88 -3.59 9.55
N LYS A 359 -14.68 -2.82 10.63
CA LYS A 359 -13.33 -2.55 11.20
C LYS A 359 -12.63 -3.84 11.62
N ILE A 360 -13.34 -4.75 12.31
CA ILE A 360 -12.82 -6.06 12.71
C ILE A 360 -12.48 -6.91 11.49
N GLN A 361 -13.41 -7.02 10.54
CA GLN A 361 -13.19 -7.79 9.32
C GLN A 361 -11.99 -7.27 8.54
N GLN A 362 -11.85 -5.95 8.39
CA GLN A 362 -10.67 -5.33 7.76
C GLN A 362 -9.35 -5.71 8.45
N ARG A 363 -9.33 -5.75 9.78
CA ARG A 363 -8.14 -6.20 10.55
C ARG A 363 -7.82 -7.69 10.38
N LEU A 364 -8.81 -8.49 10.01
CA LEU A 364 -8.69 -9.93 9.80
C LEU A 364 -8.35 -10.30 8.36
N LEU A 365 -8.55 -9.38 7.40
CA LEU A 365 -8.21 -9.65 6.01
C LEU A 365 -6.69 -9.86 5.85
N PRO A 366 -6.26 -10.64 4.84
CA PRO A 366 -4.85 -10.91 4.60
C PRO A 366 -4.08 -9.60 4.42
N SER A 367 -3.03 -9.41 5.21
CA SER A 367 -2.18 -8.21 5.11
C SER A 367 -1.16 -8.31 3.97
N ASN A 368 -0.85 -9.53 3.52
CA ASN A 368 0.10 -9.80 2.45
C ASN A 368 -0.53 -10.75 1.44
N ALA A 369 -0.26 -10.51 0.17
CA ALA A 369 -0.56 -11.43 -0.92
C ALA A 369 0.75 -11.96 -1.54
N THR A 370 0.68 -13.07 -2.28
CA THR A 370 1.81 -13.44 -3.14
C THR A 370 1.83 -12.54 -4.37
N ILE A 371 2.99 -12.36 -4.99
CA ILE A 371 3.13 -11.57 -6.23
C ILE A 371 2.26 -12.17 -7.34
N GLU A 372 2.14 -13.50 -7.42
CA GLU A 372 1.27 -14.18 -8.37
C GLU A 372 -0.21 -13.80 -8.18
N TYR A 373 -0.64 -13.66 -6.92
CA TYR A 373 -2.00 -13.23 -6.63
C TYR A 373 -2.23 -11.77 -7.00
N ILE A 374 -1.31 -10.86 -6.64
CA ILE A 374 -1.38 -9.45 -7.04
C ILE A 374 -1.46 -9.36 -8.57
N ASN A 375 -0.60 -10.08 -9.29
CA ASN A 375 -0.62 -10.11 -10.76
C ASN A 375 -1.94 -10.65 -11.32
N SER A 376 -2.59 -11.60 -10.65
CA SER A 376 -3.88 -12.14 -11.08
C SER A 376 -5.01 -11.10 -11.04
N LEU A 377 -4.89 -10.05 -10.21
CA LEU A 377 -5.88 -8.98 -10.09
C LEU A 377 -6.06 -8.18 -11.39
N ARG A 378 -5.07 -8.16 -12.28
CA ARG A 378 -5.18 -7.58 -13.63
C ARG A 378 -6.37 -8.14 -14.42
N SER A 379 -6.74 -9.39 -14.14
CA SER A 379 -7.84 -10.11 -14.80
C SER A 379 -9.11 -10.23 -13.96
N ALA A 380 -9.12 -9.67 -12.75
CA ALA A 380 -10.26 -9.72 -11.85
C ALA A 380 -11.31 -8.63 -12.19
N ASP A 381 -12.47 -8.70 -11.54
CA ASP A 381 -13.47 -7.63 -11.60
C ASP A 381 -12.85 -6.30 -11.10
N PRO A 382 -13.05 -5.16 -11.77
CA PRO A 382 -12.34 -3.92 -11.46
C PRO A 382 -12.59 -3.41 -10.05
N VAL A 383 -13.84 -3.46 -9.58
CA VAL A 383 -14.20 -2.96 -8.24
C VAL A 383 -13.51 -3.82 -7.19
N ARG A 384 -13.60 -5.14 -7.35
CA ARG A 384 -12.91 -6.09 -6.47
C ARG A 384 -11.39 -5.92 -6.49
N ALA A 385 -10.81 -5.76 -7.67
CA ALA A 385 -9.36 -5.62 -7.84
C ALA A 385 -8.84 -4.35 -7.14
N ILE A 386 -9.56 -3.23 -7.30
CA ILE A 386 -9.25 -1.96 -6.63
C ILE A 386 -9.35 -2.09 -5.11
N ASP A 387 -10.43 -2.71 -4.62
CA ASP A 387 -10.65 -2.87 -3.17
C ASP A 387 -9.55 -3.72 -2.54
N GLU A 388 -9.25 -4.88 -3.12
CA GLU A 388 -8.20 -5.78 -2.63
C GLU A 388 -6.81 -5.15 -2.73
N LEU A 389 -6.49 -4.49 -3.85
CA LEU A 389 -5.19 -3.85 -4.04
C LEU A 389 -5.00 -2.68 -3.07
N SER A 390 -6.04 -1.85 -2.87
CA SER A 390 -6.04 -0.77 -1.88
C SER A 390 -5.76 -1.28 -0.48
N GLN A 391 -6.33 -2.44 -0.14
CA GLN A 391 -6.13 -3.08 1.15
C GLN A 391 -4.68 -3.58 1.32
N PHE A 392 -4.08 -4.18 0.29
CA PHE A 392 -2.68 -4.60 0.32
C PHE A 392 -1.72 -3.40 0.42
N ILE A 393 -2.04 -2.29 -0.23
CA ILE A 393 -1.29 -1.04 -0.10
C ILE A 393 -1.37 -0.49 1.32
N ASP A 394 -2.56 -0.46 1.92
CA ASP A 394 -2.75 0.00 3.30
C ASP A 394 -1.97 -0.89 4.29
N ALA A 395 -2.01 -2.21 4.11
CA ALA A 395 -1.27 -3.16 4.94
C ALA A 395 0.26 -3.04 4.76
N ALA A 396 0.74 -2.80 3.54
CA ALA A 396 2.16 -2.54 3.29
C ALA A 396 2.61 -1.25 4.01
N TYR A 397 1.82 -0.18 3.95
CA TYR A 397 2.12 1.06 4.67
C TYR A 397 2.23 0.84 6.19
N ASP A 398 1.25 0.15 6.77
CA ASP A 398 1.26 -0.15 8.21
C ASP A 398 2.47 -1.01 8.60
N THR A 399 2.84 -1.97 7.75
CA THR A 399 4.02 -2.81 7.94
C THR A 399 5.29 -1.95 7.94
N ALA A 400 5.44 -1.05 6.96
CA ALA A 400 6.58 -0.15 6.86
C ALA A 400 6.68 0.79 8.07
N VAL A 401 5.58 1.41 8.51
CA VAL A 401 5.56 2.31 9.69
C VAL A 401 5.97 1.54 10.95
N ASN A 402 5.43 0.35 11.15
CA ASN A 402 5.65 -0.45 12.35
C ASN A 402 6.98 -1.21 12.38
N GLY A 403 7.81 -1.08 11.33
CA GLY A 403 9.14 -1.70 11.28
C GLY A 403 9.13 -3.17 10.86
N GLY A 404 8.07 -3.61 10.18
CA GLY A 404 8.04 -4.91 9.52
C GLY A 404 8.94 -4.96 8.28
N VAL A 405 9.16 -6.18 7.79
CA VAL A 405 10.01 -6.44 6.62
C VAL A 405 9.15 -6.42 5.37
N LEU A 406 9.56 -5.64 4.36
CA LEU A 406 8.98 -5.61 3.03
C LEU A 406 10.07 -5.77 1.98
N GLU A 407 9.71 -6.40 0.87
CA GLU A 407 10.59 -6.61 -0.28
C GLU A 407 10.27 -5.62 -1.39
N GLU A 408 11.31 -5.18 -2.11
CA GLU A 408 11.21 -4.26 -3.25
C GLU A 408 10.26 -4.82 -4.33
N ILE A 409 10.39 -6.12 -4.65
CA ILE A 409 9.58 -6.77 -5.69
C ILE A 409 8.08 -6.75 -5.35
N TYR A 410 7.73 -6.86 -4.07
CA TYR A 410 6.34 -6.80 -3.62
C TYR A 410 5.75 -5.40 -3.80
N LEU A 411 6.50 -4.37 -3.39
CA LEU A 411 6.07 -2.97 -3.53
C LEU A 411 5.98 -2.55 -5.00
N HIS A 412 6.91 -3.01 -5.83
CA HIS A 412 6.87 -2.82 -7.27
C HIS A 412 5.62 -3.46 -7.87
N ALA A 413 5.30 -4.72 -7.52
CA ALA A 413 4.09 -5.39 -8.01
C ALA A 413 2.81 -4.66 -7.62
N LEU A 414 2.72 -4.10 -6.41
CA LEU A 414 1.56 -3.29 -5.98
C LEU A 414 1.40 -2.02 -6.83
N LEU A 415 2.51 -1.33 -7.13
CA LEU A 415 2.52 -0.15 -7.98
C LEU A 415 2.17 -0.49 -9.43
N GLU A 416 2.89 -1.43 -10.02
CA GLU A 416 2.76 -1.84 -11.42
C GLU A 416 1.33 -2.30 -11.71
N VAL A 417 0.81 -3.27 -10.94
CA VAL A 417 -0.55 -3.78 -11.14
C VAL A 417 -1.61 -2.70 -10.95
N GLY A 418 -1.41 -1.77 -10.00
CA GLY A 418 -2.35 -0.67 -9.84
C GLY A 418 -2.31 0.32 -11.00
N ILE A 419 -1.14 0.60 -11.58
CA ILE A 419 -1.01 1.37 -12.82
C ILE A 419 -1.78 0.69 -13.95
N ASP A 420 -1.57 -0.62 -14.17
CA ASP A 420 -2.24 -1.37 -15.24
C ASP A 420 -3.76 -1.41 -15.10
N ILE A 421 -4.28 -1.63 -13.88
CA ILE A 421 -5.72 -1.59 -13.61
C ILE A 421 -6.27 -0.19 -13.92
N SER A 422 -5.55 0.85 -13.52
CA SER A 422 -5.93 2.25 -13.79
C SER A 422 -6.04 2.55 -15.29
N GLU A 423 -5.07 2.09 -16.09
CA GLU A 423 -5.06 2.25 -17.55
C GLU A 423 -6.23 1.54 -18.20
N GLN A 424 -6.48 0.30 -17.80
CA GLN A 424 -7.48 -0.55 -18.45
C GLN A 424 -8.91 -0.02 -18.28
N TYR A 425 -9.21 0.60 -17.14
CA TYR A 425 -10.59 0.91 -16.76
C TYR A 425 -10.90 2.41 -16.63
N SER A 426 -9.95 3.31 -16.93
CA SER A 426 -10.16 4.78 -16.85
C SER A 426 -10.75 5.22 -15.49
N ILE A 427 -10.12 4.78 -14.40
CA ILE A 427 -10.65 4.88 -13.03
C ILE A 427 -10.50 6.30 -12.45
N GLU A 428 -11.39 6.64 -11.51
CA GLU A 428 -11.49 7.93 -10.81
C GLU A 428 -10.25 8.31 -9.97
N ASP A 429 -10.09 9.62 -9.72
CA ASP A 429 -9.00 10.28 -8.94
C ASP A 429 -8.66 9.59 -7.60
N ASN A 430 -9.64 8.95 -6.94
CA ASN A 430 -9.47 8.34 -5.62
C ASN A 430 -8.49 7.15 -5.60
N PHE A 431 -8.35 6.40 -6.71
CA PHE A 431 -7.42 5.27 -6.75
C PHE A 431 -5.96 5.72 -6.94
N TYR A 432 -5.74 6.89 -7.56
CA TYR A 432 -4.41 7.49 -7.67
C TYR A 432 -3.83 7.87 -6.30
N ILE A 433 -4.67 8.35 -5.38
CA ILE A 433 -4.28 8.61 -3.98
C ILE A 433 -3.75 7.33 -3.31
N LYS A 434 -4.28 6.16 -3.68
CA LYS A 434 -3.80 4.87 -3.16
C LYS A 434 -2.45 4.49 -3.76
N LEU A 435 -2.22 4.69 -5.06
CA LEU A 435 -0.90 4.50 -5.67
C LEU A 435 0.17 5.39 -5.04
N GLU A 436 -0.20 6.64 -4.73
CA GLU A 436 0.65 7.59 -4.00
C GLU A 436 1.08 7.03 -2.64
N LYS A 437 0.14 6.38 -1.92
CA LYS A 437 0.43 5.76 -0.62
C LYS A 437 1.47 4.64 -0.71
N THR A 438 1.59 3.96 -1.84
CA THR A 438 2.69 2.99 -2.04
C THR A 438 4.04 3.70 -2.16
N LEU A 439 4.12 4.83 -2.85
CA LEU A 439 5.34 5.66 -2.85
C LEU A 439 5.66 6.20 -1.45
N GLU A 440 4.65 6.65 -0.70
CA GLU A 440 4.84 7.08 0.68
C GLU A 440 5.36 5.94 1.58
N THR A 441 4.89 4.72 1.35
CA THR A 441 5.40 3.50 2.00
C THR A 441 6.89 3.34 1.73
N ILE A 442 7.31 3.47 0.47
CA ILE A 442 8.73 3.42 0.08
C ILE A 442 9.52 4.56 0.72
N CYS A 443 8.97 5.78 0.80
CA CYS A 443 9.58 6.91 1.51
C CYS A 443 9.83 6.61 3.00
N VAL A 444 8.88 5.96 3.69
CA VAL A 444 9.04 5.54 5.09
C VAL A 444 10.20 4.56 5.23
N LEU A 445 10.31 3.60 4.32
CA LEU A 445 11.39 2.61 4.31
C LEU A 445 12.75 3.26 3.99
N TYR A 446 12.80 4.16 3.01
CA TYR A 446 13.99 4.94 2.68
C TYR A 446 14.50 5.77 3.86
N LYS A 447 13.61 6.42 4.62
CA LYS A 447 14.00 7.18 5.82
C LYS A 447 14.64 6.29 6.90
N LYS A 448 14.28 5.01 6.97
CA LYS A 448 14.85 4.03 7.91
C LYS A 448 16.16 3.44 7.43
N GLU A 449 16.24 3.06 6.15
CA GLU A 449 17.42 2.43 5.54
C GLU A 449 17.80 3.08 4.19
N PRO A 450 18.38 4.31 4.19
CA PRO A 450 18.59 5.07 2.96
C PRO A 450 19.45 4.35 1.93
N VAL A 451 20.50 3.64 2.37
CA VAL A 451 21.45 2.95 1.48
C VAL A 451 20.77 1.83 0.70
N LYS A 452 19.85 1.09 1.33
CA LYS A 452 19.13 -0.02 0.71
C LYS A 452 18.11 0.48 -0.31
N TRP A 453 17.27 1.43 0.09
CA TRP A 453 16.09 1.80 -0.68
C TRP A 453 16.30 2.92 -1.71
N LYS A 454 17.47 3.57 -1.75
CA LYS A 454 17.72 4.76 -2.59
C LYS A 454 17.52 4.51 -4.09
N GLU A 455 18.07 3.44 -4.63
CA GLU A 455 17.94 3.18 -6.07
C GLU A 455 16.49 2.83 -6.43
N PHE A 456 15.85 2.03 -5.58
CA PHE A 456 14.45 1.62 -5.73
C PHE A 456 13.48 2.80 -5.65
N ILE A 457 13.58 3.67 -4.64
CA ILE A 457 12.67 4.82 -4.54
C ILE A 457 12.79 5.76 -5.75
N VAL A 458 14.00 5.92 -6.30
CA VAL A 458 14.21 6.75 -7.50
C VAL A 458 13.55 6.10 -8.72
N SER A 459 13.65 4.78 -8.90
CA SER A 459 12.99 4.09 -10.02
C SER A 459 11.47 4.14 -9.91
N GLU A 460 10.92 3.89 -8.72
CA GLU A 460 9.47 3.83 -8.54
C GLU A 460 8.81 5.22 -8.67
N ILE A 461 9.46 6.28 -8.17
CA ILE A 461 8.94 7.65 -8.39
C ILE A 461 8.99 7.99 -9.89
N GLN A 462 10.05 7.62 -10.61
CA GLN A 462 10.13 7.86 -12.06
C GLN A 462 9.03 7.11 -12.81
N LEU A 463 8.79 5.85 -12.49
CA LEU A 463 7.71 5.04 -13.05
C LEU A 463 6.34 5.72 -12.87
N VAL A 464 6.05 6.18 -11.65
CA VAL A 464 4.78 6.87 -11.37
C VAL A 464 4.72 8.21 -12.09
N ILE A 465 5.80 9.01 -12.16
CA ILE A 465 5.82 10.28 -12.89
C ILE A 465 5.55 10.06 -14.39
N GLU A 466 6.22 9.09 -15.01
CA GLU A 466 6.06 8.77 -16.44
C GLU A 466 4.61 8.37 -16.75
N TYR A 467 4.00 7.58 -15.88
CA TYR A 467 2.59 7.22 -16.00
C TYR A 467 1.64 8.41 -15.77
N SER A 468 1.95 9.24 -14.77
CA SER A 468 1.03 10.24 -14.25
C SER A 468 1.02 11.59 -14.95
N MET A 469 1.97 11.88 -15.85
CA MET A 469 2.03 13.16 -16.58
C MET A 469 0.75 13.52 -17.36
N MET A 470 -0.15 12.57 -17.59
CA MET A 470 -1.46 12.80 -18.22
C MET A 470 -2.65 12.76 -17.24
N HIS A 471 -2.46 12.28 -16.01
CA HIS A 471 -3.57 11.87 -15.13
C HIS A 471 -3.50 12.39 -13.68
N LEU A 472 -2.32 12.65 -13.10
CA LEU A 472 -2.24 13.22 -11.74
C LEU A 472 -2.46 14.74 -11.74
N PRO A 473 -3.00 15.31 -10.65
CA PRO A 473 -2.95 16.73 -10.41
C PRO A 473 -1.50 17.24 -10.48
N ALA A 474 -1.32 18.37 -11.16
CA ALA A 474 0.00 18.98 -11.35
C ALA A 474 0.78 19.17 -10.02
N ASN A 475 0.09 19.46 -8.92
CA ASN A 475 0.71 19.58 -7.59
C ASN A 475 1.38 18.29 -7.11
N ASP A 476 0.78 17.14 -7.37
CA ASP A 476 1.26 15.86 -6.86
C ASP A 476 2.48 15.39 -7.68
N VAL A 477 2.42 15.58 -9.01
CA VAL A 477 3.59 15.35 -9.88
C VAL A 477 4.76 16.25 -9.45
N ARG A 478 4.49 17.51 -9.11
CA ARG A 478 5.51 18.44 -8.61
C ARG A 478 6.12 17.97 -7.27
N LYS A 479 5.30 17.50 -6.32
CA LYS A 479 5.75 16.94 -5.03
C LYS A 479 6.80 15.86 -5.26
N TRP A 480 6.56 14.96 -6.22
CA TRP A 480 7.46 13.87 -6.53
C TRP A 480 8.79 14.30 -7.17
N PHE A 481 8.78 15.31 -8.05
CA PHE A 481 10.03 15.92 -8.53
C PHE A 481 10.84 16.57 -7.40
N CYS A 482 10.18 17.24 -6.44
CA CYS A 482 10.86 17.79 -5.28
C CYS A 482 11.46 16.68 -4.40
N GLU A 483 10.76 15.56 -4.22
CA GLU A 483 11.26 14.43 -3.44
C GLU A 483 12.49 13.79 -4.10
N LEU A 484 12.49 13.63 -5.43
CA LEU A 484 13.67 13.18 -6.18
C LEU A 484 14.88 14.12 -6.00
N ASP A 485 14.68 15.45 -5.95
CA ASP A 485 15.77 16.37 -5.63
C ASP A 485 16.28 16.19 -4.20
N ASN A 486 15.37 16.02 -3.24
CA ASN A 486 15.69 15.83 -1.83
C ASN A 486 16.50 14.55 -1.59
N ILE A 487 16.15 13.44 -2.27
CA ILE A 487 16.88 12.17 -2.19
C ILE A 487 18.34 12.34 -2.64
N LEU A 488 18.58 13.18 -3.65
CA LEU A 488 19.91 13.42 -4.21
C LEU A 488 20.67 14.58 -3.54
N VAL A 489 20.10 15.28 -2.55
CA VAL A 489 20.65 16.56 -2.06
C VAL A 489 22.07 16.45 -1.51
N ASN A 490 22.40 15.32 -0.86
CA ASN A 490 23.69 15.07 -0.24
C ASN A 490 24.70 14.41 -1.19
N GLU A 491 24.31 14.16 -2.44
CA GLU A 491 25.16 13.51 -3.43
C GLU A 491 26.12 14.52 -4.07
N VAL A 492 27.42 14.22 -4.01
CA VAL A 492 28.46 15.14 -4.48
C VAL A 492 28.77 14.95 -5.98
N SER A 493 28.34 13.83 -6.57
CA SER A 493 28.68 13.48 -7.96
C SER A 493 28.09 14.47 -8.98
N THR A 494 28.85 14.76 -10.05
CA THR A 494 28.39 15.58 -11.19
C THR A 494 27.07 15.09 -11.75
N ALA A 495 26.93 13.77 -11.94
CA ALA A 495 25.72 13.15 -12.47
C ALA A 495 24.50 13.40 -11.56
N SER A 496 24.67 13.27 -10.24
CA SER A 496 23.58 13.55 -9.27
C SER A 496 23.17 15.03 -9.30
N ARG A 497 24.14 15.96 -9.31
CA ARG A 497 23.84 17.40 -9.41
C ARG A 497 23.11 17.77 -10.70
N LEU A 498 23.45 17.16 -11.84
CA LEU A 498 22.75 17.39 -13.10
C LEU A 498 21.33 16.79 -13.09
N LYS A 499 21.14 15.58 -12.53
CA LYS A 499 19.80 15.00 -12.33
C LYS A 499 18.92 15.91 -11.48
N ARG A 500 19.46 16.43 -10.39
CA ARG A 500 18.80 17.42 -9.53
C ARG A 500 18.33 18.66 -10.30
N MET A 501 19.21 19.27 -11.11
CA MET A 501 18.83 20.40 -11.97
C MET A 501 17.66 20.03 -12.89
N ASN A 502 17.66 18.83 -13.50
CA ASN A 502 16.56 18.39 -14.36
C ASN A 502 15.24 18.19 -13.61
N TYR A 503 15.26 17.63 -12.40
CA TYR A 503 14.05 17.51 -11.57
C TYR A 503 13.51 18.88 -11.16
N LEU A 504 14.40 19.80 -10.77
CA LEU A 504 14.03 21.17 -10.41
C LEU A 504 13.46 21.95 -11.60
N ARG A 505 13.99 21.76 -12.82
CA ARG A 505 13.40 22.34 -14.04
C ARG A 505 11.97 21.86 -14.26
N SER A 506 11.75 20.56 -14.11
CA SER A 506 10.43 19.94 -14.29
C SER A 506 9.44 20.45 -13.23
N SER A 507 9.87 20.51 -11.96
CA SER A 507 9.12 21.12 -10.86
C SER A 507 8.78 22.59 -11.16
N ALA A 508 9.75 23.39 -11.60
CA ALA A 508 9.57 24.81 -11.90
C ALA A 508 8.57 25.04 -13.05
N GLN A 509 8.64 24.23 -14.10
CA GLN A 509 7.68 24.30 -15.21
C GLN A 509 6.25 24.03 -14.71
N ILE A 510 6.07 23.00 -13.89
CA ILE A 510 4.76 22.68 -13.31
C ILE A 510 4.27 23.82 -12.41
N SER A 511 5.13 24.38 -11.54
CA SER A 511 4.80 25.54 -10.70
C SER A 511 4.33 26.76 -11.52
N LEU A 512 4.96 26.99 -12.68
CA LEU A 512 4.55 28.06 -13.58
C LEU A 512 3.15 27.81 -14.15
N ASP A 513 2.83 26.57 -14.52
CA ASP A 513 1.55 26.19 -15.12
C ASP A 513 0.38 26.30 -14.12
N ILE A 514 0.62 25.99 -12.85
CA ILE A 514 -0.37 26.12 -11.75
C ILE A 514 -0.41 27.51 -11.09
N ASN A 515 0.44 28.46 -11.54
CA ASN A 515 0.60 29.80 -10.95
C ASN A 515 1.10 29.83 -9.49
N ASP A 516 1.96 28.90 -9.08
CA ASP A 516 2.64 28.93 -7.78
C ASP A 516 3.99 29.65 -7.90
N GLY A 517 3.98 30.95 -7.61
CA GLY A 517 5.17 31.81 -7.74
C GLY A 517 6.27 31.52 -6.72
N ASP A 518 5.91 31.11 -5.51
CA ASP A 518 6.87 30.83 -4.43
C ASP A 518 7.64 29.54 -4.72
N ALA A 519 6.93 28.46 -5.10
CA ALA A 519 7.57 27.19 -5.47
C ALA A 519 8.44 27.30 -6.73
N LEU A 520 8.01 28.14 -7.68
CA LEU A 520 8.80 28.46 -8.87
C LEU A 520 10.11 29.16 -8.51
N ASN A 521 10.04 30.20 -7.67
CA ASN A 521 11.23 30.92 -7.21
C ASN A 521 12.19 30.02 -6.41
N ASP A 522 11.68 29.14 -5.56
CA ASP A 522 12.52 28.15 -4.84
C ASP A 522 13.30 27.26 -5.81
N SER A 523 12.60 26.67 -6.79
CA SER A 523 13.21 25.78 -7.79
C SER A 523 14.31 26.51 -8.59
N VAL A 524 14.04 27.74 -9.02
CA VAL A 524 15.01 28.59 -9.74
C VAL A 524 16.23 28.92 -8.87
N CYS A 525 16.02 29.30 -7.61
CA CYS A 525 17.11 29.58 -6.67
C CYS A 525 18.00 28.36 -6.45
N ARG A 526 17.41 27.17 -6.29
CA ARG A 526 18.16 25.91 -6.13
C ARG A 526 18.96 25.54 -7.37
N ILE A 527 18.40 25.69 -8.57
CA ILE A 527 19.12 25.47 -9.83
C ILE A 527 20.34 26.40 -9.92
N ASN A 528 20.14 27.70 -9.62
CA ASN A 528 21.23 28.68 -9.62
C ASN A 528 22.32 28.33 -8.59
N ASN A 529 21.96 27.88 -7.39
CA ASN A 529 22.93 27.46 -6.38
C ASN A 529 23.77 26.25 -6.84
N ILE A 530 23.14 25.25 -7.47
CA ILE A 530 23.86 24.09 -8.03
C ILE A 530 24.81 24.56 -9.13
N TYR A 531 24.36 25.46 -10.01
CA TYR A 531 25.22 26.03 -11.05
C TYR A 531 26.40 26.83 -10.51
N GLN A 532 26.18 27.68 -9.50
CA GLN A 532 27.27 28.40 -8.85
C GLN A 532 28.27 27.44 -8.20
N SER A 533 27.82 26.29 -7.67
CA SER A 533 28.72 25.26 -7.14
C SER A 533 29.65 24.69 -8.22
N PHE A 534 29.14 24.43 -9.43
CA PHE A 534 29.96 23.96 -10.55
C PHE A 534 31.04 24.98 -10.93
N ILE A 535 30.70 26.27 -10.92
CA ILE A 535 31.65 27.35 -11.22
C ILE A 535 32.69 27.46 -10.11
N SER A 536 32.27 27.55 -8.84
CA SER A 536 33.16 27.77 -7.71
C SER A 536 34.14 26.62 -7.48
N GLU A 537 33.73 25.39 -7.80
CA GLU A 537 34.54 24.18 -7.65
C GLU A 537 35.37 23.86 -8.91
N GLU A 538 35.30 24.69 -9.96
CA GLU A 538 36.00 24.49 -11.24
C GLU A 538 35.80 23.07 -11.83
N VAL A 539 34.57 22.54 -11.75
CA VAL A 539 34.26 21.17 -12.15
C VAL A 539 34.43 20.99 -13.66
N VAL A 540 35.25 20.02 -14.08
CA VAL A 540 35.43 19.67 -15.49
C VAL A 540 34.29 18.76 -15.94
N LEU A 541 33.43 19.28 -16.82
CA LEU A 541 32.28 18.57 -17.38
C LEU A 541 32.58 17.99 -18.78
N ALA A 542 32.07 16.78 -19.04
CA ALA A 542 32.04 16.20 -20.38
C ALA A 542 31.08 17.01 -21.30
N PRO A 543 31.19 16.90 -22.64
CA PRO A 543 30.32 17.67 -23.55
C PRO A 543 28.82 17.52 -23.29
N ALA A 544 28.33 16.29 -23.07
CA ALA A 544 26.92 16.06 -22.77
C ALA A 544 26.48 16.67 -21.42
N GLU A 545 27.36 16.61 -20.42
CA GLU A 545 27.12 17.20 -19.10
C GLU A 545 27.08 18.73 -19.16
N LYS A 546 27.95 19.35 -19.98
CA LYS A 546 27.92 20.78 -20.27
C LYS A 546 26.61 21.19 -20.93
N ASN A 547 26.13 20.42 -21.90
CA ASN A 547 24.86 20.69 -22.56
C ASN A 547 23.68 20.61 -21.59
N ALA A 548 23.64 19.59 -20.72
CA ALA A 548 22.59 19.45 -19.71
C ALA A 548 22.59 20.61 -18.68
N MET A 549 23.78 21.02 -18.23
CA MET A 549 23.94 22.19 -17.36
C MET A 549 23.48 23.47 -18.08
N LEU A 550 23.91 23.67 -19.32
CA LEU A 550 23.54 24.82 -20.14
C LEU A 550 22.02 24.89 -20.34
N ALA A 551 21.38 23.78 -20.70
CA ALA A 551 19.95 23.69 -20.87
C ALA A 551 19.22 24.13 -19.59
N SER A 552 19.73 23.73 -18.42
CA SER A 552 19.14 24.12 -17.14
C SER A 552 19.19 25.62 -16.88
N ILE A 553 20.28 26.30 -17.24
CA ILE A 553 20.42 27.75 -17.01
C ILE A 553 19.68 28.58 -18.04
N VAL A 554 19.63 28.11 -19.30
CA VAL A 554 18.79 28.71 -20.33
C VAL A 554 17.31 28.61 -19.94
N ASP A 555 16.87 27.47 -19.41
CA ASP A 555 15.49 27.26 -18.95
C ASP A 555 15.16 28.17 -17.74
N VAL A 556 16.12 28.38 -16.82
CA VAL A 556 15.96 29.37 -15.75
C VAL A 556 15.71 30.78 -16.30
N GLN A 557 16.46 31.22 -17.32
CA GLN A 557 16.23 32.53 -17.95
C GLN A 557 14.84 32.62 -18.59
N LEU A 558 14.40 31.55 -19.27
CA LEU A 558 13.05 31.47 -19.82
C LEU A 558 11.98 31.57 -18.73
N LEU A 559 12.14 30.84 -17.62
CA LEU A 559 11.21 30.85 -16.49
C LEU A 559 11.15 32.22 -15.82
N LEU A 560 12.30 32.85 -15.55
CA LEU A 560 12.38 34.20 -14.99
C LEU A 560 11.70 35.24 -15.90
N GLY A 561 11.89 35.12 -17.22
CA GLY A 561 11.21 36.00 -18.17
C GLY A 561 9.69 35.81 -18.17
N ASN A 562 9.20 34.57 -18.06
CA ASN A 562 7.77 34.28 -17.95
C ASN A 562 7.17 34.87 -16.66
N ILE A 563 7.90 34.81 -15.54
CA ILE A 563 7.49 35.44 -14.26
C ILE A 563 7.40 36.95 -14.42
N ALA A 564 8.43 37.58 -14.99
CA ALA A 564 8.44 39.02 -15.23
C ALA A 564 7.25 39.44 -16.12
N LEU A 565 6.97 38.67 -17.17
CA LEU A 565 5.84 38.92 -18.06
C LEU A 565 4.49 38.81 -17.33
N LYS A 566 4.30 37.79 -16.47
CA LYS A 566 3.10 37.67 -15.62
C LYS A 566 2.95 38.85 -14.67
N ASN A 567 4.05 39.39 -14.16
CA ASN A 567 4.07 40.58 -13.30
C ASN A 567 3.97 41.91 -14.08
N ASN A 568 3.72 41.86 -15.39
CA ASN A 568 3.69 43.00 -16.31
C ASN A 568 5.01 43.79 -16.41
N ASP A 569 6.15 43.21 -16.01
CA ASP A 569 7.49 43.78 -16.22
C ASP A 569 8.06 43.30 -17.56
N ILE A 570 7.60 43.95 -18.63
CA ILE A 570 7.90 43.60 -20.02
C ILE A 570 9.39 43.82 -20.33
N ALA A 571 10.00 44.84 -19.74
CA ALA A 571 11.42 45.14 -19.92
C ALA A 571 12.28 44.03 -19.31
N LYS A 572 11.95 43.60 -18.09
CA LYS A 572 12.67 42.50 -17.45
C LYS A 572 12.44 41.17 -18.15
N ALA A 573 11.24 40.92 -18.68
CA ALA A 573 10.96 39.73 -19.48
C ALA A 573 11.86 39.67 -20.72
N ARG A 574 11.97 40.78 -21.47
CA ARG A 574 12.86 40.88 -22.63
C ARG A 574 14.32 40.60 -22.24
N GLU A 575 14.81 41.28 -21.19
CA GLU A 575 16.17 41.12 -20.70
C GLU A 575 16.49 39.66 -20.37
N CYS A 576 15.60 38.96 -19.65
CA CYS A 576 15.77 37.55 -19.33
C CYS A 576 15.83 36.67 -20.58
N TYR A 577 14.93 36.87 -21.56
CA TYR A 577 14.95 36.05 -22.77
C TYR A 577 16.21 36.29 -23.63
N GLU A 578 16.65 37.54 -23.77
CA GLU A 578 17.88 37.90 -24.48
C GLU A 578 19.12 37.35 -23.75
N ASN A 579 19.14 37.41 -22.42
CA ASN A 579 20.19 36.78 -21.61
C ASN A 579 20.24 35.27 -21.86
N GLY A 580 19.08 34.59 -21.88
CA GLY A 580 18.98 33.17 -22.22
C GLY A 580 19.57 32.85 -23.60
N LEU A 581 19.29 33.68 -24.61
CA LEU A 581 19.84 33.52 -25.96
C LEU A 581 21.35 33.75 -26.02
N SER A 582 21.90 34.66 -25.20
CA SER A 582 23.35 34.93 -25.19
C SER A 582 24.19 33.82 -24.56
N LEU A 583 23.56 32.88 -23.84
CA LEU A 583 24.25 31.73 -23.24
C LEU A 583 24.61 30.63 -24.25
N PHE A 584 23.99 30.59 -25.42
CA PHE A 584 24.28 29.56 -26.41
C PHE A 584 25.67 29.79 -27.06
N PRO A 585 26.57 28.80 -27.04
CA PRO A 585 27.96 28.99 -27.48
C PRO A 585 28.13 28.98 -29.00
N SER A 586 27.29 28.23 -29.73
CA SER A 586 27.34 28.14 -31.20
C SER A 586 26.00 27.66 -31.78
N LEU A 587 25.76 27.96 -33.05
CA LEU A 587 24.57 27.51 -33.79
C LEU A 587 24.56 25.99 -34.00
N ASP A 588 25.71 25.39 -34.34
CA ASP A 588 25.85 23.95 -34.58
C ASP A 588 25.41 23.11 -33.37
N LEU A 589 25.65 23.61 -32.16
CA LEU A 589 25.24 22.93 -30.93
C LEU A 589 23.71 22.92 -30.76
N ILE A 590 23.05 24.03 -31.08
CA ILE A 590 21.58 24.18 -30.96
C ILE A 590 20.88 23.27 -31.98
N GLU A 591 21.45 23.11 -33.18
CA GLU A 591 20.89 22.28 -34.24
C GLU A 591 21.08 20.77 -33.99
N THR A 592 22.08 20.38 -33.18
CA THR A 592 22.39 18.96 -32.88
C THR A 592 21.79 18.47 -31.56
N ASP A 593 21.64 19.33 -30.54
CA ASP A 593 21.10 18.98 -29.24
C ASP A 593 19.60 19.34 -29.13
N THR A 594 18.76 18.33 -28.95
CA THR A 594 17.29 18.49 -29.00
C THR A 594 16.73 19.35 -27.85
N ASP A 595 17.29 19.28 -26.64
CA ASP A 595 16.79 20.08 -25.51
C ASP A 595 17.19 21.54 -25.66
N LEU A 596 18.44 21.80 -26.07
CA LEU A 596 18.91 23.16 -26.36
C LEU A 596 18.16 23.80 -27.52
N GLY A 597 17.91 23.05 -28.61
CA GLY A 597 17.07 23.50 -29.73
C GLY A 597 15.67 23.89 -29.28
N ARG A 598 15.01 23.04 -28.48
CA ARG A 598 13.69 23.31 -27.90
C ARG A 598 13.67 24.57 -27.05
N LEU A 599 14.69 24.79 -26.21
CA LEU A 599 14.77 26.00 -25.37
C LEU A 599 15.02 27.25 -26.21
N CYS A 600 15.88 27.18 -27.23
CA CYS A 600 16.12 28.29 -28.16
C CYS A 600 14.84 28.68 -28.89
N PHE A 601 14.07 27.69 -29.39
CA PHE A 601 12.73 27.91 -29.93
C PHE A 601 11.83 28.63 -28.93
N ARG A 602 11.72 28.14 -27.69
CA ARG A 602 10.83 28.73 -26.66
C ARG A 602 11.20 30.17 -26.34
N LEU A 603 12.49 30.50 -26.24
CA LEU A 603 12.96 31.87 -25.99
C LEU A 603 12.58 32.82 -27.13
N HIS A 604 12.88 32.45 -28.37
CA HIS A 604 12.49 33.26 -29.53
C HIS A 604 10.98 33.38 -29.65
N TYR A 605 10.25 32.29 -29.43
CA TYR A 605 8.79 32.29 -29.44
C TYR A 605 8.22 33.25 -28.39
N GLN A 606 8.73 33.25 -27.14
CA GLN A 606 8.25 34.21 -26.12
C GLN A 606 8.59 35.66 -26.48
N LEU A 607 9.77 35.91 -27.07
CA LEU A 607 10.15 37.24 -27.55
C LEU A 607 9.15 37.77 -28.58
N THR A 608 8.64 36.94 -29.50
CA THR A 608 7.64 37.38 -30.51
C THR A 608 6.38 37.99 -29.89
N LYS A 609 6.03 37.59 -28.66
CA LYS A 609 4.80 38.01 -27.99
C LYS A 609 4.95 39.31 -27.20
N LEU A 610 6.17 39.82 -27.04
CA LEU A 610 6.39 41.03 -26.24
C LEU A 610 5.92 42.27 -27.00
N PRO A 611 4.99 43.06 -26.43
CA PRO A 611 4.42 44.22 -27.12
C PRO A 611 5.41 45.40 -27.25
N ILE A 612 6.55 45.33 -26.57
CA ILE A 612 7.63 46.33 -26.67
C ILE A 612 8.42 46.23 -27.98
N LEU A 613 8.35 45.10 -28.68
CA LEU A 613 9.07 44.88 -29.92
C LEU A 613 8.39 45.58 -31.09
N THR A 614 9.20 46.08 -32.02
CA THR A 614 8.71 46.47 -33.34
C THR A 614 8.19 45.25 -34.10
N LYS A 615 7.28 45.48 -35.06
CA LYS A 615 6.77 44.40 -35.94
C LYS A 615 7.90 43.64 -36.63
N LEU A 616 8.97 44.35 -37.03
CA LEU A 616 10.15 43.77 -37.65
C LEU A 616 10.94 42.87 -36.68
N GLU A 617 11.21 43.34 -35.45
CA GLU A 617 11.89 42.53 -34.44
C GLU A 617 11.09 41.27 -34.08
N ALA A 618 9.76 41.40 -33.93
CA ALA A 618 8.87 40.27 -33.67
C ALA A 618 8.92 39.24 -34.83
N ALA A 619 8.89 39.70 -36.08
CA ALA A 619 9.01 38.85 -37.26
C ALA A 619 10.38 38.16 -37.36
N GLN A 620 11.47 38.86 -37.03
CA GLN A 620 12.81 38.26 -37.00
C GLN A 620 12.92 37.16 -35.95
N HIS A 621 12.34 37.36 -34.75
CA HIS A 621 12.28 36.32 -33.73
C HIS A 621 11.38 35.15 -34.14
N ALA A 622 10.27 35.40 -34.84
CA ALA A 622 9.42 34.34 -35.36
C ALA A 622 10.15 33.46 -36.38
N SER A 623 10.92 34.06 -37.29
CA SER A 623 11.78 33.36 -38.25
C SER A 623 12.82 32.47 -37.54
N LYS A 624 13.52 33.03 -36.54
CA LYS A 624 14.49 32.27 -35.74
C LYS A 624 13.83 31.17 -34.91
N ALA A 625 12.63 31.39 -34.36
CA ALA A 625 11.89 30.37 -33.62
C ALA A 625 11.65 29.15 -34.52
N VAL A 626 11.07 29.35 -35.70
CA VAL A 626 10.79 28.25 -36.65
C VAL A 626 12.06 27.47 -36.99
N ARG A 627 13.18 28.16 -37.25
CA ARG A 627 14.46 27.49 -37.53
C ARG A 627 14.87 26.47 -36.45
N PHE A 628 14.60 26.76 -35.17
CA PHE A 628 15.00 25.91 -34.05
C PHE A 628 13.88 25.03 -33.48
N SER A 629 12.73 24.91 -34.16
CA SER A 629 11.64 24.04 -33.67
C SER A 629 11.98 22.54 -33.72
N GLY A 630 13.04 22.14 -34.41
CA GLY A 630 13.50 20.74 -34.51
C GLY A 630 12.44 19.82 -35.14
N ARG A 631 12.30 18.58 -34.63
CA ARG A 631 11.25 17.63 -35.03
C ARG A 631 9.89 17.88 -34.37
N LEU A 632 9.78 18.92 -33.54
CA LEU A 632 8.57 19.19 -32.77
C LEU A 632 7.57 19.93 -33.66
N PHE A 633 6.70 19.20 -34.36
CA PHE A 633 5.65 19.84 -35.16
C PHE A 633 4.56 20.52 -34.32
N ARG A 634 4.59 20.46 -32.99
CA ARG A 634 3.62 21.17 -32.14
C ARG A 634 4.07 22.60 -31.80
N PHE A 635 4.40 23.41 -32.80
CA PHE A 635 4.64 24.86 -32.60
C PHE A 635 3.51 25.66 -33.24
N ASN A 636 3.04 26.74 -32.60
CA ASN A 636 1.92 27.58 -33.08
C ASN A 636 2.25 28.29 -34.41
N PHE A 637 2.30 27.55 -35.52
CA PHE A 637 2.68 28.03 -36.86
C PHE A 637 1.84 29.24 -37.27
N PHE A 638 0.53 29.16 -37.12
CA PHE A 638 -0.39 30.25 -37.48
C PHE A 638 -0.11 31.53 -36.68
N GLU A 639 0.22 31.39 -35.40
CA GLU A 639 0.53 32.53 -34.54
C GLU A 639 1.83 33.20 -34.98
N LEU A 640 2.88 32.40 -35.23
CA LEU A 640 4.17 32.90 -35.72
C LEU A 640 4.05 33.53 -37.12
N ALA A 641 3.32 32.88 -38.03
CA ALA A 641 3.07 33.39 -39.37
C ALA A 641 2.35 34.74 -39.33
N ASN A 642 1.37 34.91 -38.44
CA ASN A 642 0.69 36.19 -38.25
C ASN A 642 1.63 37.31 -37.80
N PHE A 643 2.57 37.05 -36.87
CA PHE A 643 3.57 38.05 -36.48
C PHE A 643 4.47 38.45 -37.65
N VAL A 644 4.85 37.49 -38.50
CA VAL A 644 5.69 37.74 -39.68
C VAL A 644 4.96 38.54 -40.75
N LEU A 645 3.69 38.18 -41.05
CA LEU A 645 2.87 38.88 -42.03
C LEU A 645 2.57 40.34 -41.66
N GLN A 646 2.58 40.66 -40.36
CA GLN A 646 2.43 42.05 -39.90
C GLN A 646 3.63 42.95 -40.27
N ALA A 647 4.80 42.37 -40.58
CA ALA A 647 6.00 43.06 -41.02
C ALA A 647 6.07 43.18 -42.57
N SER A 648 4.94 43.49 -43.21
CA SER A 648 4.80 43.59 -44.67
C SER A 648 5.79 44.55 -45.34
N ASP A 649 6.26 45.56 -44.62
CA ASP A 649 7.25 46.54 -45.10
C ASP A 649 8.68 45.97 -45.17
N SER A 650 8.88 44.71 -44.80
CA SER A 650 10.18 44.02 -44.77
C SER A 650 10.08 42.62 -45.37
N PRO A 651 9.91 42.50 -46.70
CA PRO A 651 9.61 41.24 -47.38
C PRO A 651 10.71 40.17 -47.24
N GLU A 652 11.96 40.56 -47.03
CA GLU A 652 13.08 39.62 -46.77
C GLU A 652 12.89 38.79 -45.50
N VAL A 653 12.29 39.34 -44.43
CA VAL A 653 12.05 38.59 -43.20
C VAL A 653 10.96 37.54 -43.40
N ILE A 654 9.99 37.83 -44.27
CA ILE A 654 8.95 36.87 -44.68
C ILE A 654 9.58 35.73 -45.47
N LEU A 655 10.51 36.03 -46.39
CA LEU A 655 11.28 35.04 -47.12
C LEU A 655 12.12 34.15 -46.18
N ASP A 656 12.84 34.74 -45.22
CA ASP A 656 13.64 34.00 -44.23
C ASP A 656 12.79 33.05 -43.39
N PHE A 657 11.60 33.49 -42.96
CA PHE A 657 10.66 32.66 -42.22
C PHE A 657 10.17 31.47 -43.06
N CYS A 658 9.76 31.73 -44.29
CA CYS A 658 9.27 30.70 -45.21
C CYS A 658 10.36 29.67 -45.53
N GLU A 659 11.59 30.11 -45.78
CA GLU A 659 12.73 29.24 -46.02
C GLU A 659 13.03 28.35 -44.81
N SER A 660 13.04 28.94 -43.61
CA SER A 660 13.23 28.19 -42.36
C SER A 660 12.13 27.15 -42.15
N PHE A 661 10.87 27.51 -42.44
CA PHE A 661 9.74 26.60 -42.36
C PHE A 661 9.86 25.43 -43.34
N VAL A 662 10.19 25.71 -44.61
CA VAL A 662 10.37 24.67 -45.63
C VAL A 662 11.50 23.71 -45.26
N SER A 663 12.66 24.25 -44.86
CA SER A 663 13.82 23.44 -44.47
C SER A 663 13.52 22.49 -43.29
N VAL A 664 12.81 22.99 -42.27
CA VAL A 664 12.39 22.18 -41.11
C VAL A 664 11.35 21.14 -41.53
N ALA A 665 10.41 21.50 -42.39
CA ALA A 665 9.38 20.60 -42.89
C ALA A 665 9.97 19.44 -43.73
N GLU A 666 10.93 19.72 -44.60
CA GLU A 666 11.62 18.72 -45.45
C GLU A 666 12.47 17.74 -44.64
N SER A 667 13.08 18.22 -43.55
CA SER A 667 13.93 17.40 -42.66
C SER A 667 13.14 16.38 -41.83
N ASN A 668 11.82 16.32 -42.00
CA ASN A 668 10.90 15.53 -41.19
C ASN A 668 9.90 14.76 -42.06
N THR A 669 9.29 13.70 -41.54
CA THR A 669 8.30 12.91 -42.31
C THR A 669 7.06 13.75 -42.67
N PRO A 670 6.72 13.91 -43.97
CA PRO A 670 5.55 14.68 -44.44
C PRO A 670 4.20 14.26 -43.81
N PHE A 671 4.13 13.01 -43.32
CA PHE A 671 2.97 12.47 -42.61
C PHE A 671 2.67 13.16 -41.26
N LEU A 672 3.67 13.54 -40.48
CA LEU A 672 3.46 14.20 -39.19
C LEU A 672 3.06 15.67 -39.35
N LEU A 673 3.64 16.32 -40.36
CA LEU A 673 3.33 17.70 -40.73
C LEU A 673 1.88 17.84 -41.22
N SER A 674 1.41 16.90 -42.04
CA SER A 674 0.03 16.89 -42.54
C SER A 674 -1.01 16.63 -41.44
N GLN A 675 -0.73 15.75 -40.47
CA GLN A 675 -1.60 15.60 -39.29
C GLN A 675 -1.63 16.87 -38.41
N TYR A 676 -0.50 17.56 -38.29
CA TYR A 676 -0.39 18.74 -37.43
C TYR A 676 -1.09 19.98 -38.01
N LEU A 677 -0.80 20.28 -39.28
CA LEU A 677 -1.34 21.43 -39.98
C LEU A 677 -2.85 21.30 -40.26
N LEU A 678 -3.36 20.07 -40.35
CA LEU A 678 -4.73 19.77 -40.81
C LEU A 678 -5.51 18.85 -39.83
N GLY A 679 -5.22 18.93 -38.52
CA GLY A 679 -5.88 18.09 -37.50
C GLY A 679 -7.41 18.10 -37.55
N THR A 680 -8.08 17.19 -36.83
CA THR A 680 -9.54 16.87 -36.93
C THR A 680 -10.54 17.98 -36.54
N THR A 681 -10.10 19.24 -36.44
CA THR A 681 -10.90 20.41 -36.01
C THR A 681 -11.18 21.37 -37.17
N SER A 682 -12.37 21.95 -37.19
CA SER A 682 -13.12 22.29 -38.41
C SER A 682 -12.71 23.53 -39.23
N ASN A 683 -11.50 24.10 -39.11
CA ASN A 683 -11.07 25.32 -39.86
C ASN A 683 -9.53 25.50 -40.05
N ARG A 684 -8.67 24.57 -39.62
CA ARG A 684 -7.19 24.78 -39.72
C ARG A 684 -6.68 24.74 -41.16
N GLU A 685 -7.37 23.98 -42.01
CA GLU A 685 -7.07 23.81 -43.42
C GLU A 685 -7.27 25.12 -44.20
N VAL A 686 -8.33 25.85 -43.88
CA VAL A 686 -8.61 27.20 -44.43
C VAL A 686 -7.49 28.16 -44.05
N ASN A 687 -7.17 28.24 -42.76
CA ASN A 687 -6.13 29.14 -42.26
C ASN A 687 -4.75 28.85 -42.89
N PHE A 688 -4.45 27.59 -43.20
CA PHE A 688 -3.19 27.23 -43.81
C PHE A 688 -3.09 27.72 -45.26
N ILE A 689 -4.14 27.54 -46.06
CA ILE A 689 -4.17 28.07 -47.44
C ILE A 689 -4.11 29.60 -47.44
N ASP A 690 -4.82 30.26 -46.53
CA ASP A 690 -4.82 31.72 -46.44
C ASP A 690 -3.41 32.25 -46.12
N VAL A 691 -2.72 31.67 -45.14
CA VAL A 691 -1.34 32.04 -44.79
C VAL A 691 -0.37 31.78 -45.96
N ILE A 692 -0.46 30.63 -46.63
CA ILE A 692 0.38 30.34 -47.80
C ILE A 692 0.07 31.31 -48.95
N SER A 693 -1.18 31.72 -49.12
CA SER A 693 -1.58 32.70 -50.15
C SER A 693 -0.97 34.07 -49.88
N GLU A 694 -0.97 34.53 -48.63
CA GLU A 694 -0.32 35.79 -48.23
C GLU A 694 1.20 35.72 -48.40
N PHE A 695 1.84 34.59 -48.05
CA PHE A 695 3.27 34.40 -48.34
C PHE A 695 3.54 34.39 -49.84
N ALA A 696 2.70 33.73 -50.64
CA ALA A 696 2.86 33.71 -52.10
C ALA A 696 2.81 35.13 -52.69
N LYS A 697 1.86 35.98 -52.27
CA LYS A 697 1.80 37.39 -52.71
C LYS A 697 3.11 38.13 -52.47
N VAL A 698 3.73 37.94 -51.31
CA VAL A 698 5.01 38.59 -50.97
C VAL A 698 6.17 38.00 -51.78
N LEU A 699 6.28 36.67 -51.83
CA LEU A 699 7.40 35.97 -52.49
C LEU A 699 7.43 36.22 -54.02
N ILE A 700 6.25 36.29 -54.64
CA ILE A 700 6.10 36.64 -56.07
C ILE A 700 6.62 38.04 -56.35
N VAL A 701 6.38 39.00 -55.45
CA VAL A 701 6.87 40.38 -55.61
C VAL A 701 8.40 40.47 -55.45
N ILE A 702 9.00 39.67 -54.55
CA ILE A 702 10.47 39.62 -54.39
C ILE A 702 11.15 39.12 -55.68
N ASN A 703 10.55 38.11 -56.33
CA ASN A 703 10.97 37.57 -57.64
C ASN A 703 12.49 37.28 -57.78
N THR A 704 13.08 36.65 -56.76
CA THR A 704 14.45 36.11 -56.82
C THR A 704 14.44 34.60 -57.01
N GLU A 705 15.56 34.02 -57.46
CA GLU A 705 15.72 32.56 -57.54
C GLU A 705 15.44 31.90 -56.18
N ARG A 706 15.96 32.50 -55.10
CA ARG A 706 15.69 32.09 -53.71
C ARG A 706 14.20 32.09 -53.37
N ALA A 707 13.49 33.19 -53.66
CA ALA A 707 12.05 33.29 -53.38
C ALA A 707 11.23 32.27 -54.18
N ASN A 708 11.60 32.01 -55.44
CA ASN A 708 10.93 31.02 -56.28
C ASN A 708 11.12 29.58 -55.77
N ILE A 709 12.31 29.23 -55.28
CA ILE A 709 12.58 27.92 -54.67
C ILE A 709 11.72 27.74 -53.42
N VAL A 710 11.72 28.74 -52.52
CA VAL A 710 10.95 28.69 -51.28
C VAL A 710 9.45 28.61 -51.54
N LEU A 711 8.93 29.39 -52.50
CA LEU A 711 7.53 29.34 -52.91
C LEU A 711 7.13 27.94 -53.41
N ARG A 712 7.95 27.32 -54.26
CA ARG A 712 7.71 25.94 -54.71
C ARG A 712 7.74 24.93 -53.57
N GLY A 713 8.65 25.09 -52.60
CA GLY A 713 8.71 24.28 -51.39
C GLY A 713 7.42 24.39 -50.56
N LEU A 714 6.92 25.60 -50.31
CA LEU A 714 5.65 25.82 -49.61
C LEU A 714 4.46 25.17 -50.33
N LEU A 715 4.40 25.28 -51.66
CA LEU A 715 3.35 24.65 -52.47
C LEU A 715 3.44 23.12 -52.45
N GLN A 716 4.65 22.56 -52.41
CA GLN A 716 4.86 21.13 -52.26
C GLN A 716 4.36 20.63 -50.89
N LEU A 717 4.66 21.35 -49.81
CA LEU A 717 4.16 21.02 -48.47
C LEU A 717 2.62 21.06 -48.42
N LEU A 718 2.02 22.09 -49.03
CA LEU A 718 0.57 22.20 -49.15
C LEU A 718 0.00 21.01 -49.95
N SER A 719 0.62 20.66 -51.08
CA SER A 719 0.27 19.50 -51.90
C SER A 719 0.29 18.19 -51.11
N ASP A 720 1.37 17.92 -50.38
CA ASP A 720 1.49 16.68 -49.59
C ASP A 720 0.41 16.59 -48.51
N ALA A 721 0.06 17.74 -47.92
CA ALA A 721 -1.00 17.85 -46.92
C ALA A 721 -2.39 17.54 -47.55
N PHE A 722 -2.66 18.00 -48.77
CA PHE A 722 -3.87 17.64 -49.52
C PHE A 722 -3.90 16.15 -49.92
N ASP A 723 -2.77 15.58 -50.37
CA ASP A 723 -2.67 14.16 -50.68
C ASP A 723 -3.00 13.29 -49.45
N PHE A 724 -2.59 13.71 -48.24
CA PHE A 724 -2.96 13.07 -46.99
C PHE A 724 -4.47 13.13 -46.69
N LEU A 725 -5.10 14.30 -46.83
CA LEU A 725 -6.55 14.45 -46.61
C LEU A 725 -7.38 13.64 -47.62
N ILE A 726 -6.92 13.54 -48.88
CA ILE A 726 -7.55 12.71 -49.92
C ILE A 726 -7.49 11.24 -49.51
N ARG A 727 -6.33 10.73 -49.08
CA ARG A 727 -6.17 9.34 -48.63
C ARG A 727 -7.09 9.01 -47.45
N ARG A 728 -7.33 9.96 -46.55
CA ARG A 728 -8.27 9.80 -45.41
C ARG A 728 -9.74 10.03 -45.75
N LYS A 729 -10.08 10.35 -47.01
CA LYS A 729 -11.45 10.67 -47.47
C LYS A 729 -12.08 11.90 -46.78
N ILE A 730 -11.29 12.73 -46.11
CA ILE A 730 -11.76 13.92 -45.35
C ILE A 730 -12.09 15.09 -46.30
N ILE A 731 -11.39 15.21 -47.43
CA ILE A 731 -11.56 16.34 -48.37
C ILE A 731 -12.99 16.51 -48.91
N ARG A 732 -13.80 15.44 -48.94
CA ARG A 732 -15.20 15.53 -49.34
C ARG A 732 -16.06 16.36 -48.38
N GLU A 733 -15.73 16.35 -47.08
CA GLU A 733 -16.46 17.08 -46.04
C GLU A 733 -16.07 18.57 -46.00
N LEU A 734 -14.87 18.90 -46.46
CA LEU A 734 -14.33 20.26 -46.50
C LEU A 734 -14.57 20.98 -47.84
N ARG A 735 -15.30 20.35 -48.77
CA ARG A 735 -15.45 20.80 -50.16
C ARG A 735 -15.91 22.26 -50.27
N ASP A 736 -16.97 22.60 -49.55
CA ASP A 736 -17.57 23.93 -49.65
C ASP A 736 -16.78 25.01 -48.89
N LYS A 737 -15.89 24.60 -47.98
CA LYS A 737 -15.08 25.50 -47.14
C LYS A 737 -13.78 25.94 -47.78
N LEU A 738 -13.20 25.13 -48.68
CA LEU A 738 -11.86 25.36 -49.26
C LEU A 738 -11.90 25.86 -50.71
N SER A 739 -13.06 25.80 -51.38
CA SER A 739 -13.17 26.16 -52.80
C SER A 739 -12.82 27.62 -53.09
N PHE A 740 -13.17 28.52 -52.17
CA PHE A 740 -12.86 29.95 -52.32
C PHE A 740 -11.35 30.18 -52.23
N GLN A 741 -10.70 29.65 -51.20
CA GLN A 741 -9.28 29.83 -50.92
C GLN A 741 -8.40 29.19 -52.00
N LEU A 742 -8.77 28.01 -52.52
CA LEU A 742 -8.03 27.36 -53.61
C LEU A 742 -8.14 28.13 -54.93
N ASN A 743 -9.29 28.75 -55.20
CA ASN A 743 -9.45 29.60 -56.37
C ASN A 743 -8.62 30.88 -56.25
N GLU A 744 -8.65 31.54 -55.09
CA GLU A 744 -7.81 32.71 -54.80
C GLU A 744 -6.32 32.38 -54.96
N LEU A 745 -5.85 31.28 -54.37
CA LEU A 745 -4.48 30.82 -54.51
C LEU A 745 -4.12 30.55 -55.98
N SER A 746 -5.02 29.92 -56.76
CA SER A 746 -4.80 29.68 -58.18
C SER A 746 -4.66 30.97 -59.00
N ILE A 747 -5.38 32.04 -58.63
CA ILE A 747 -5.27 33.35 -59.28
C ILE A 747 -3.91 33.97 -58.95
N ILE A 748 -3.53 34.00 -57.66
CA ILE A 748 -2.25 34.55 -57.19
C ILE A 748 -1.07 33.87 -57.90
N LEU A 749 -1.07 32.53 -58.00
CA LEU A 749 0.00 31.77 -58.65
C LEU A 749 0.03 31.97 -60.17
N GLY A 750 -1.13 32.18 -60.79
CA GLY A 750 -1.25 32.48 -62.21
C GLY A 750 -0.54 33.77 -62.62
N GLU A 751 -0.52 34.78 -61.75
CA GLU A 751 0.22 36.04 -61.97
C GLU A 751 1.75 35.81 -62.05
N ALA A 752 2.26 34.76 -61.41
CA ALA A 752 3.66 34.35 -61.42
C ALA A 752 3.98 33.25 -62.45
N GLY A 753 3.00 32.81 -63.25
CA GLY A 753 3.17 31.71 -64.22
C GLY A 753 3.36 30.34 -63.58
N ILE A 754 2.92 30.15 -62.32
CA ILE A 754 2.98 28.87 -61.60
C ILE A 754 1.62 28.18 -61.70
N SER A 755 1.60 26.92 -62.15
CA SER A 755 0.37 26.13 -62.25
C SER A 755 0.17 25.27 -61.00
N MET A 756 -1.03 25.29 -60.43
CA MET A 756 -1.43 24.33 -59.39
C MET A 756 -1.34 22.88 -59.87
N GLY A 757 -1.44 22.66 -61.19
CA GLY A 757 -1.29 21.36 -61.83
C GLY A 757 0.11 20.75 -61.71
N ASP A 758 1.12 21.57 -61.39
CA ASP A 758 2.50 21.11 -61.18
C ASP A 758 2.66 20.32 -59.87
N PHE A 759 1.65 20.35 -59.00
CA PHE A 759 1.67 19.74 -57.67
C PHE A 759 0.52 18.73 -57.50
N SER A 760 0.85 17.46 -57.25
CA SER A 760 -0.08 16.32 -57.30
C SER A 760 -1.33 16.47 -56.43
N GLY A 761 -1.15 16.83 -55.15
CA GLY A 761 -2.25 16.96 -54.19
C GLY A 761 -3.10 18.20 -54.45
N LEU A 762 -2.49 19.30 -54.90
CA LEU A 762 -3.19 20.53 -55.29
C LEU A 762 -4.03 20.32 -56.56
N ALA A 763 -3.51 19.58 -57.54
CA ALA A 763 -4.23 19.21 -58.74
C ALA A 763 -5.44 18.32 -58.43
N LYS A 764 -5.26 17.29 -57.58
CA LYS A 764 -6.36 16.42 -57.14
C LYS A 764 -7.39 17.18 -56.32
N ALA A 765 -6.94 18.09 -55.45
CA ALA A 765 -7.81 18.98 -54.72
C ALA A 765 -8.64 19.79 -55.71
N GLN A 766 -8.01 20.57 -56.60
CA GLN A 766 -8.69 21.40 -57.60
C GLN A 766 -9.71 20.62 -58.46
N ASN A 767 -9.38 19.40 -58.87
CA ASN A 767 -10.27 18.50 -59.62
C ASN A 767 -11.45 17.97 -58.80
N ALA A 768 -11.27 17.75 -57.49
CA ALA A 768 -12.35 17.41 -56.58
C ALA A 768 -13.38 18.54 -56.45
N TYR A 769 -12.95 19.80 -56.59
CA TYR A 769 -13.84 20.97 -56.50
C TYR A 769 -14.51 21.33 -57.83
N SER A 770 -13.80 21.25 -58.96
CA SER A 770 -14.30 21.60 -60.31
C SER A 770 -15.37 20.64 -60.87
N GLY A 771 -15.73 19.59 -60.13
CA GLY A 771 -16.81 18.66 -60.50
C GLY A 771 -16.37 17.50 -61.39
N ALA A 772 -15.07 17.27 -61.56
CA ALA A 772 -14.52 16.24 -62.45
C ALA A 772 -14.06 14.96 -61.72
N PHE A 773 -14.81 14.48 -60.73
CA PHE A 773 -14.76 13.05 -60.41
C PHE A 773 -15.75 12.34 -61.35
N SER A 774 -15.26 11.92 -62.51
CA SER A 774 -15.94 10.88 -63.28
C SER A 774 -16.09 9.65 -62.37
N SER A 775 -17.27 9.07 -62.39
CA SER A 775 -17.72 7.90 -61.63
C SER A 775 -16.97 6.58 -61.92
N ASP A 776 -15.78 6.63 -62.49
CA ASP A 776 -15.00 5.46 -62.91
C ASP A 776 -13.64 5.44 -62.19
N ASP A 777 -13.66 5.16 -60.89
CA ASP A 777 -12.50 4.52 -60.25
C ASP A 777 -12.97 3.53 -59.19
N SER A 778 -13.54 2.43 -59.68
CA SER A 778 -13.95 1.27 -58.91
C SER A 778 -12.77 0.34 -58.57
N SER A 779 -11.55 0.88 -58.41
CA SER A 779 -10.34 0.08 -58.20
C SER A 779 -9.72 0.20 -56.80
N MET A 780 -10.25 1.02 -55.90
CA MET A 780 -9.75 1.16 -54.51
C MET A 780 -10.78 0.75 -53.44
N ASN A 781 -11.37 -0.43 -53.60
CA ASN A 781 -11.97 -1.20 -52.51
C ASN A 781 -11.43 -2.64 -52.59
N ALA A 782 -10.15 -2.81 -52.29
CA ALA A 782 -9.55 -4.06 -51.82
C ALA A 782 -8.25 -3.74 -51.07
N GLU A 783 -8.14 -4.31 -49.87
CA GLU A 783 -7.09 -4.20 -48.83
C GLU A 783 -7.19 -3.02 -47.85
#